data_AF-A0A9N9TJ75-F1
#
_entry.id   AF-A0A9N9TJ75-F1
#
_cell.length_a   1.000
_cell.length_b   1.000
_cell.length_c   1.000
_cell.angle_alpha   90.00
_cell.angle_beta   90.00
_cell.angle_gamma   90.00
#
_symmetry.space_group_name_H-M   'P 1'
#
loop_
_entity.id
_entity.type
_entity.pdbx_description
1 polymer ?
#
loop_
_entity_poly.entity_id
_entity_poly.type
_entity_poly.pdbx_seq_one_letter_code
_entity_poly.pdbx_strand_id
1 'polypeptide(L)'
;MQFYDCSYHNPPPPKLTKAQKDKNRRRQWKRGRKVVFQLTELMSSLSTRNMSGKLEIQWSPITNKFITWGAEIGLYQILPYREDLDLPPTGFKVSDTHFAQVLTTNCNYHLVRSLDIYPKCQKDLLLAIGLANGRVALTTFGPSEHDAANLPGKELVPRHSRYCNAVLFNPVEHNILAAGLDKYRADSSILIWDINKFNSNNEPTSSGRMAVNTMAPAVELAKPVAEFATSDVTFSLAWFYGSNRVLAAGMNSKNIKIFDLRDQNKIVNSTTTKAVFGVCTNPNDDTYLASYVENQIYLWDMRNFEKSVVTIPQTKPVVKIAWSPTKYSSLASLQRESSVINLYDIKQTVVSNEELEPNIMDRIVIPGSNHNITSFSWHATDENRLLTIAVSGAIKDYTVFDRITVNWSTNTIVWSQGRKSLRYLEDSFVDDVSARIKERAKQRYGVQEEFAKNGELVKDNLSLANVWNWLQLTVKLKEGGILPEGEDNHPGVLSILSNIDPVQNKSEVVTMAWSELGYPNCQTSIVFYRHEDRDKALQLCSWPLERDSQYMTDFLTTLETAKAYTRAATIAVLNLKLELAMDILNRAPDDTDYGSTLNIVAMALSGFSDDPVSVWKQNCSACIQRMTDPYLKAMFNFLTAIDDNYDDVLNEKGMAVDDRVAIACLYLPDDKLLEYMKKLGDELCNEGNLDGLLVTGNSENGLKLLQKYLDNTGDIQSTTVIASRAFHEYLGSHTVKNWIENYRDILNSWKMFHERGDFDIMLASFKNAEKPAQQVFVSCNFCGKSISAFLQNAERNRQLHKTSSKTKLSSCPNCRKPLPRCTICLLYMGTNSGDISGSKSTPFDSWFSWCQTCRHGGHSAHICTWFEEHQECPVSGCNCKCFSVDAFAGPP
;
A
#
# COMPACT_ATOMS: atom_id res chain seq x y z
N MET A 1 27.23 -55.34 38.67
CA MET A 1 26.96 -55.79 40.05
C MET A 1 25.53 -55.36 40.37
N GLN A 2 24.59 -56.32 40.27
CA GLN A 2 23.21 -56.42 40.85
C GLN A 2 22.22 -55.24 40.75
N PHE A 3 21.15 -55.35 39.93
CA PHE A 3 19.74 -55.76 40.21
C PHE A 3 18.87 -54.65 40.86
N TYR A 4 17.63 -54.30 40.47
CA TYR A 4 16.44 -55.11 40.12
C TYR A 4 15.45 -54.34 39.21
N ASP A 5 14.87 -55.08 38.26
CA ASP A 5 13.59 -54.81 37.56
C ASP A 5 12.41 -55.32 38.41
N CYS A 6 11.27 -54.62 38.43
CA CYS A 6 10.00 -55.21 38.84
C CYS A 6 8.80 -54.51 38.18
N SER A 7 8.26 -55.18 37.17
CA SER A 7 7.01 -54.88 36.45
C SER A 7 5.77 -55.27 37.28
N TYR A 8 4.78 -54.36 37.39
CA TYR A 8 3.41 -54.70 37.82
C TYR A 8 2.39 -54.31 36.73
N HIS A 9 1.69 -55.32 36.22
CA HIS A 9 0.54 -55.21 35.32
C HIS A 9 -0.69 -54.63 36.05
N ASN A 10 -1.34 -53.62 35.47
CA ASN A 10 -2.71 -53.20 35.81
C ASN A 10 -3.71 -53.71 34.76
N PRO A 11 -4.92 -54.13 35.14
CA PRO A 11 -5.92 -54.69 34.23
C PRO A 11 -6.66 -53.59 33.45
N PRO A 12 -7.26 -53.90 32.27
CA PRO A 12 -8.00 -52.92 31.51
C PRO A 12 -9.35 -52.59 32.17
N PRO A 13 -9.88 -51.35 32.01
CA PRO A 13 -11.15 -50.94 32.60
C PRO A 13 -12.35 -51.62 31.89
N PRO A 14 -13.50 -51.79 32.58
CA PRO A 14 -14.64 -52.49 32.01
C PRO A 14 -15.32 -51.65 30.93
N LYS A 15 -15.66 -52.30 29.80
CA LYS A 15 -16.42 -51.69 28.70
C LYS A 15 -17.86 -51.41 29.15
N LEU A 16 -18.18 -50.15 29.43
CA LEU A 16 -19.54 -49.68 29.68
C LEU A 16 -20.38 -49.71 28.38
N THR A 17 -21.58 -50.27 28.47
CA THR A 17 -22.52 -50.35 27.33
C THR A 17 -23.06 -48.97 26.95
N LYS A 18 -23.43 -48.79 25.67
CA LYS A 18 -23.91 -47.52 25.09
C LYS A 18 -25.09 -46.90 25.87
N ALA A 19 -25.95 -47.74 26.44
CA ALA A 19 -27.09 -47.33 27.28
C ALA A 19 -26.68 -46.71 28.63
N GLN A 20 -25.56 -47.11 29.23
CA GLN A 20 -25.05 -46.53 30.48
C GLN A 20 -24.36 -45.18 30.26
N LYS A 21 -23.73 -44.96 29.10
CA LYS A 21 -23.16 -43.64 28.73
C LYS A 21 -24.24 -42.58 28.52
N ASP A 22 -25.38 -42.93 27.91
CA ASP A 22 -26.48 -41.97 27.70
C ASP A 22 -27.26 -41.64 28.98
N LYS A 23 -27.39 -42.59 29.91
CA LYS A 23 -28.01 -42.35 31.23
C LYS A 23 -27.15 -41.43 32.11
N ASN A 24 -25.82 -41.58 32.04
CA ASN A 24 -24.88 -40.69 32.73
C ASN A 24 -24.82 -39.30 32.10
N ARG A 25 -24.85 -39.16 30.77
CA ARG A 25 -24.97 -37.85 30.11
C ARG A 25 -26.26 -37.12 30.50
N ARG A 26 -27.42 -37.80 30.52
CA ARG A 26 -28.69 -37.16 30.95
C ARG A 26 -28.72 -36.77 32.43
N ARG A 27 -28.04 -37.52 33.32
CA ARG A 27 -27.90 -37.15 34.74
C ARG A 27 -26.94 -35.98 34.96
N GLN A 28 -25.84 -35.90 34.20
CA GLN A 28 -24.94 -34.73 34.20
C GLN A 28 -25.64 -33.48 33.64
N TRP A 29 -26.44 -33.63 32.58
CA TRP A 29 -27.17 -32.51 31.97
C TRP A 29 -28.29 -31.95 32.89
N LYS A 30 -28.98 -32.82 33.65
CA LYS A 30 -29.98 -32.40 34.65
C LYS A 30 -29.38 -31.82 35.93
N ARG A 31 -28.19 -32.25 36.37
CA ARG A 31 -27.46 -31.61 37.48
C ARG A 31 -26.87 -30.26 37.06
N GLY A 32 -26.37 -30.13 35.82
CA GLY A 32 -25.91 -28.86 35.26
C GLY A 32 -26.99 -27.77 35.23
N ARG A 33 -28.23 -28.10 34.80
CA ARG A 33 -29.33 -27.11 34.78
C ARG A 33 -29.82 -26.67 36.16
N LYS A 34 -29.81 -27.55 37.18
CA LYS A 34 -30.23 -27.20 38.54
C LYS A 34 -29.19 -26.36 39.28
N VAL A 35 -27.89 -26.59 39.03
CA VAL A 35 -26.80 -25.79 39.59
C VAL A 35 -26.70 -24.42 38.89
N VAL A 36 -26.95 -24.35 37.57
CA VAL A 36 -26.97 -23.08 36.83
C VAL A 36 -28.15 -22.20 37.24
N PHE A 37 -29.36 -22.74 37.46
CA PHE A 37 -30.52 -21.93 37.88
C PHE A 37 -30.42 -21.39 39.33
N GLN A 38 -29.88 -22.19 40.27
CA GLN A 38 -29.67 -21.73 41.66
C GLN A 38 -28.48 -20.77 41.82
N LEU A 39 -27.43 -20.89 40.99
CA LEU A 39 -26.32 -19.92 40.97
C LEU A 39 -26.68 -18.62 40.26
N THR A 40 -27.56 -18.63 39.24
CA THR A 40 -28.02 -17.39 38.61
C THR A 40 -28.95 -16.56 39.50
N GLU A 41 -29.75 -17.18 40.39
CA GLU A 41 -30.56 -16.44 41.38
C GLU A 41 -29.76 -15.96 42.60
N LEU A 42 -28.69 -16.68 42.99
CA LEU A 42 -27.76 -16.24 44.05
C LEU A 42 -26.74 -15.18 43.55
N MET A 43 -26.32 -15.22 42.29
CA MET A 43 -25.44 -14.20 41.69
C MET A 43 -26.20 -12.93 41.28
N SER A 44 -27.49 -13.02 40.91
CA SER A 44 -28.30 -11.81 40.64
C SER A 44 -28.66 -11.05 41.91
N SER A 45 -28.82 -11.75 43.05
CA SER A 45 -29.09 -11.16 44.36
C SER A 45 -27.85 -10.56 45.05
N LEU A 46 -26.63 -10.96 44.65
CA LEU A 46 -25.38 -10.32 45.11
C LEU A 46 -24.99 -9.09 44.27
N SER A 47 -25.49 -8.96 43.03
CA SER A 47 -25.22 -7.78 42.16
C SER A 47 -26.20 -6.61 42.34
N THR A 48 -27.25 -6.79 43.12
CA THR A 48 -28.30 -5.78 43.35
C THR A 48 -28.30 -5.29 44.79
N ARG A 49 -27.14 -4.82 45.26
CA ARG A 49 -27.16 -3.79 46.31
C ARG A 49 -27.55 -2.48 45.63
N ASN A 50 -28.73 -1.94 45.95
CA ASN A 50 -29.14 -0.59 45.57
C ASN A 50 -28.08 0.41 46.07
N MET A 51 -27.08 0.70 45.24
CA MET A 51 -26.06 1.71 45.51
C MET A 51 -26.64 3.06 45.12
N SER A 52 -27.29 3.74 46.07
CA SER A 52 -27.85 5.09 45.90
C SER A 52 -26.77 6.19 45.90
N GLY A 53 -25.58 5.91 45.39
CA GLY A 53 -24.43 6.81 45.37
C GLY A 53 -23.98 7.14 43.94
N LYS A 54 -23.36 8.30 43.74
CA LYS A 54 -22.75 8.70 42.46
C LYS A 54 -21.54 7.78 42.19
N LEU A 55 -21.67 6.87 41.22
CA LEU A 55 -20.57 5.98 40.79
C LEU A 55 -19.66 6.71 39.80
N GLU A 56 -18.39 6.84 40.14
CA GLU A 56 -17.38 7.49 39.30
C GLU A 56 -16.23 6.55 38.94
N ILE A 57 -15.54 6.89 37.84
CA ILE A 57 -14.46 6.11 37.28
C ILE A 57 -13.36 7.00 36.73
N GLN A 58 -12.10 6.59 36.93
CA GLN A 58 -10.92 7.31 36.45
C GLN A 58 -9.80 6.33 36.09
N TRP A 59 -9.19 6.56 34.93
CA TRP A 59 -7.95 5.89 34.54
C TRP A 59 -6.79 6.33 35.43
N SER A 60 -5.95 5.37 35.80
CA SER A 60 -4.68 5.67 36.43
C SER A 60 -3.69 6.24 35.41
N PRO A 61 -2.78 7.14 35.83
CA PRO A 61 -1.57 7.45 35.07
C PRO A 61 -0.68 6.23 34.81
N ILE A 62 -0.81 5.17 35.61
CA ILE A 62 -0.16 3.88 35.39
C ILE A 62 -0.93 3.10 34.34
N THR A 63 -0.23 2.67 33.30
CA THR A 63 -0.81 1.91 32.17
C THR A 63 -1.60 0.69 32.66
N ASN A 64 -2.80 0.51 32.11
CA ASN A 64 -3.71 -0.62 32.36
C ASN A 64 -4.29 -0.73 33.79
N LYS A 65 -4.26 0.32 34.61
CA LYS A 65 -4.98 0.36 35.90
C LYS A 65 -6.06 1.43 35.91
N PHE A 66 -7.17 1.19 36.59
CA PHE A 66 -8.21 2.19 36.79
C PHE A 66 -8.85 2.04 38.18
N ILE A 67 -9.49 3.12 38.64
CA ILE A 67 -10.14 3.17 39.95
C ILE A 67 -11.62 3.49 39.77
N THR A 68 -12.45 2.87 40.60
CA THR A 68 -13.85 3.24 40.77
C THR A 68 -14.08 3.72 42.19
N TRP A 69 -15.01 4.66 42.37
CA TRP A 69 -15.45 5.07 43.71
C TRP A 69 -16.94 5.38 43.74
N GLY A 70 -17.53 5.09 44.90
CA GLY A 70 -18.93 5.32 45.23
C GLY A 70 -19.14 5.12 46.73
N ALA A 71 -19.60 3.94 47.13
CA ALA A 71 -19.57 3.57 48.56
C ALA A 71 -18.22 3.00 49.00
N GLU A 72 -17.47 2.41 48.07
CA GLU A 72 -16.16 1.80 48.27
C GLU A 72 -15.24 2.27 47.15
N ILE A 73 -13.93 2.24 47.38
CA ILE A 73 -12.92 2.59 46.37
C ILE A 73 -12.26 1.30 45.88
N GLY A 74 -12.45 0.94 44.62
CA GLY A 74 -11.90 -0.28 44.02
C GLY A 74 -10.76 0.02 43.03
N LEU A 75 -9.67 -0.73 43.12
CA LEU A 75 -8.56 -0.71 42.16
C LEU A 75 -8.64 -1.93 41.23
N TYR A 76 -8.61 -1.67 39.94
CA TYR A 76 -8.72 -2.68 38.89
C TYR A 76 -7.54 -2.61 37.93
N GLN A 77 -7.19 -3.76 37.36
CA GLN A 77 -6.19 -3.88 36.30
C GLN A 77 -6.82 -4.53 35.06
N ILE A 78 -6.56 -3.96 33.88
CA ILE A 78 -7.01 -4.51 32.61
C ILE A 78 -5.94 -5.43 32.04
N LEU A 79 -6.36 -6.63 31.66
CA LEU A 79 -5.58 -7.65 31.01
C LEU A 79 -6.18 -7.98 29.63
N PRO A 80 -5.37 -8.35 28.63
CA PRO A 80 -5.89 -8.83 27.36
C PRO A 80 -6.61 -10.18 27.57
N TYR A 81 -7.82 -10.29 27.04
CA TYR A 81 -8.65 -11.49 27.11
C TYR A 81 -8.43 -12.35 25.84
N ARG A 82 -8.10 -13.63 26.04
CA ARG A 82 -8.14 -14.68 25.00
C ARG A 82 -8.85 -15.89 25.61
N GLU A 83 -9.69 -16.57 24.82
CA GLU A 83 -10.50 -17.70 25.32
C GLU A 83 -9.67 -18.88 25.85
N ASP A 84 -8.39 -18.97 25.48
CA ASP A 84 -7.46 -20.05 25.88
C ASP A 84 -6.68 -19.78 27.18
N LEU A 85 -6.89 -18.64 27.85
CA LEU A 85 -6.14 -18.27 29.06
C LEU A 85 -6.90 -18.61 30.34
N ASP A 86 -6.22 -19.24 31.31
CA ASP A 86 -6.74 -19.44 32.67
C ASP A 86 -6.86 -18.08 33.38
N LEU A 87 -8.07 -17.54 33.44
CA LEU A 87 -8.34 -16.22 34.01
C LEU A 87 -8.42 -16.27 35.55
N PRO A 88 -7.92 -15.23 36.24
CA PRO A 88 -8.02 -15.15 37.69
C PRO A 88 -9.49 -15.06 38.14
N PRO A 89 -9.85 -15.65 39.29
CA PRO A 89 -11.24 -15.77 39.75
C PRO A 89 -11.88 -14.43 40.15
N THR A 90 -11.08 -13.38 40.38
CA THR A 90 -11.51 -12.06 40.87
C THR A 90 -11.55 -11.03 39.73
N GLY A 91 -12.40 -11.24 38.73
CA GLY A 91 -12.53 -10.30 37.62
C GLY A 91 -13.75 -10.49 36.75
N PHE A 92 -13.97 -9.57 35.81
CA PHE A 92 -15.09 -9.60 34.89
C PHE A 92 -14.68 -9.10 33.49
N LYS A 93 -15.42 -9.56 32.48
CA LYS A 93 -15.19 -9.19 31.08
C LYS A 93 -15.65 -7.74 30.84
N VAL A 94 -14.75 -6.92 30.29
CA VAL A 94 -14.98 -5.48 30.04
C VAL A 94 -15.22 -5.20 28.56
N SER A 95 -14.52 -5.92 27.67
CA SER A 95 -14.74 -5.94 26.22
C SER A 95 -14.43 -7.33 25.66
N ASP A 96 -14.62 -7.55 24.36
CA ASP A 96 -14.27 -8.83 23.72
C ASP A 96 -12.78 -9.13 23.76
N THR A 97 -11.96 -8.10 23.92
CA THR A 97 -10.50 -8.18 23.91
C THR A 97 -9.87 -7.92 25.28
N HIS A 98 -10.65 -7.49 26.29
CA HIS A 98 -10.10 -7.09 27.59
C HIS A 98 -10.92 -7.60 28.79
N PHE A 99 -10.19 -8.03 29.83
CA PHE A 99 -10.70 -8.53 31.10
C PHE A 99 -10.20 -7.63 32.24
N ALA A 100 -11.07 -7.22 33.15
CA ALA A 100 -10.67 -6.47 34.34
C ALA A 100 -10.56 -7.39 35.56
N GLN A 101 -9.39 -7.39 36.17
CA GLN A 101 -9.12 -8.02 37.45
C GLN A 101 -9.25 -7.01 38.58
N VAL A 102 -9.94 -7.39 39.65
CA VAL A 102 -10.00 -6.62 40.90
C VAL A 102 -8.74 -6.91 41.71
N LEU A 103 -7.97 -5.87 42.01
CA LEU A 103 -6.75 -5.98 42.82
C LEU A 103 -7.05 -5.79 44.30
N THR A 104 -7.74 -4.72 44.66
CA THR A 104 -8.01 -4.34 46.06
C THR A 104 -9.21 -3.41 46.15
N THR A 105 -9.95 -3.50 47.25
CA THR A 105 -11.06 -2.58 47.57
C THR A 105 -10.82 -1.98 48.95
N ASN A 106 -10.91 -0.66 49.07
CA ASN A 106 -10.78 0.08 50.33
C ASN A 106 -12.15 0.65 50.75
N CYS A 107 -12.58 0.28 51.96
CA CYS A 107 -13.86 0.70 52.54
C CYS A 107 -13.70 1.68 53.71
N ASN A 108 -12.46 2.10 54.02
CA ASN A 108 -12.16 2.90 55.22
C ASN A 108 -12.69 4.34 55.15
N TYR A 109 -12.98 4.83 53.94
CA TYR A 109 -13.48 6.18 53.71
C TYR A 109 -14.93 6.14 53.25
N HIS A 110 -15.83 6.62 54.11
CA HIS A 110 -17.24 6.77 53.78
C HIS A 110 -17.53 8.19 53.28
N LEU A 111 -18.52 8.33 52.37
CA LEU A 111 -18.99 9.61 51.84
C LEU A 111 -17.91 10.41 51.07
N VAL A 112 -17.18 9.71 50.20
CA VAL A 112 -16.24 10.34 49.25
C VAL A 112 -17.01 11.25 48.29
N ARG A 113 -16.54 12.50 48.15
CA ARG A 113 -17.18 13.51 47.28
C ARG A 113 -16.36 13.80 46.04
N SER A 114 -15.05 13.82 46.17
CA SER A 114 -14.10 13.99 45.08
C SER A 114 -12.86 13.16 45.35
N LEU A 115 -12.21 12.74 44.28
CA LEU A 115 -11.01 11.92 44.33
C LEU A 115 -10.13 12.32 43.15
N ASP A 116 -8.83 12.38 43.39
CA ASP A 116 -7.85 12.49 42.32
C ASP A 116 -6.61 11.62 42.60
N ILE A 117 -5.92 11.27 41.53
CA ILE A 117 -4.77 10.36 41.55
C ILE A 117 -3.51 11.19 41.40
N TYR A 118 -2.47 10.84 42.16
CA TYR A 118 -1.16 11.47 42.02
C TYR A 118 -0.65 11.34 40.57
N PRO A 119 -0.31 12.46 39.89
CA PRO A 119 -0.11 12.47 38.45
C PRO A 119 1.17 11.76 37.99
N LYS A 120 2.16 11.59 38.87
CA LYS A 120 3.42 10.93 38.53
C LYS A 120 3.21 9.42 38.42
N CYS A 121 3.58 8.84 37.29
CA CYS A 121 3.56 7.40 37.08
C CYS A 121 4.67 6.72 37.91
N GLN A 122 4.34 6.31 39.13
CA GLN A 122 5.19 5.49 40.00
C GLN A 122 4.58 4.09 40.13
N LYS A 123 5.30 3.14 40.74
CA LYS A 123 4.81 1.75 40.88
C LYS A 123 3.55 1.66 41.75
N ASP A 124 3.40 2.61 42.67
CA ASP A 124 2.30 2.68 43.65
C ASP A 124 1.37 3.87 43.38
N LEU A 125 0.10 3.72 43.79
CA LEU A 125 -0.93 4.74 43.60
C LEU A 125 -1.16 5.49 44.91
N LEU A 126 -0.81 6.78 44.90
CA LEU A 126 -1.22 7.74 45.92
C LEU A 126 -2.51 8.44 45.50
N LEU A 127 -3.50 8.44 46.38
CA LEU A 127 -4.81 9.05 46.17
C LEU A 127 -5.02 10.20 47.14
N ALA A 128 -5.66 11.27 46.65
CA ALA A 128 -6.23 12.30 47.50
C ALA A 128 -7.75 12.20 47.48
N ILE A 129 -8.34 12.02 48.66
CA ILE A 129 -9.78 11.78 48.85
C ILE A 129 -10.39 12.97 49.57
N GLY A 130 -11.28 13.70 48.91
CA GLY A 130 -12.09 14.75 49.50
C GLY A 130 -13.33 14.19 50.18
N LEU A 131 -13.43 14.38 51.50
CA LEU A 131 -14.53 13.91 52.33
C LEU A 131 -15.63 14.96 52.51
N ALA A 132 -16.82 14.50 52.91
CA ALA A 132 -17.94 15.39 53.20
C ALA A 132 -17.71 16.35 54.39
N ASN A 133 -16.79 16.03 55.30
CA ASN A 133 -16.39 16.94 56.38
C ASN A 133 -15.36 17.99 55.94
N GLY A 134 -14.92 17.97 54.69
CA GLY A 134 -13.96 18.93 54.14
C GLY A 134 -12.51 18.54 54.27
N ARG A 135 -12.23 17.45 54.98
CA ARG A 135 -10.88 16.91 55.09
C ARG A 135 -10.49 16.25 53.78
N VAL A 136 -9.21 16.36 53.44
CA VAL A 136 -8.61 15.63 52.32
C VAL A 136 -7.65 14.59 52.85
N ALA A 137 -8.00 13.31 52.72
CA ALA A 137 -7.18 12.20 53.19
C ALA A 137 -6.27 11.71 52.07
N LEU A 138 -4.99 11.49 52.38
CA LEU A 138 -4.04 10.83 51.48
C LEU A 138 -4.00 9.34 51.79
N THR A 139 -4.20 8.48 50.78
CA THR A 139 -4.19 7.02 50.97
C THR A 139 -3.52 6.29 49.82
N THR A 140 -3.09 5.05 50.09
CA THR A 140 -2.59 4.08 49.13
C THR A 140 -3.40 2.76 49.28
N PHE A 141 -3.26 1.82 48.34
CA PHE A 141 -3.96 0.51 48.41
C PHE A 141 -3.10 -0.63 48.99
N GLY A 142 -1.80 -0.42 49.19
CA GLY A 142 -0.87 -1.44 49.67
C GLY A 142 0.45 -0.82 50.14
N PRO A 143 1.38 -1.64 50.65
CA PRO A 143 2.66 -1.14 51.13
C PRO A 143 3.43 -0.49 49.98
N SER A 144 3.76 0.78 50.14
CA SER A 144 4.22 1.63 49.03
C SER A 144 5.51 2.38 49.34
N GLU A 145 6.23 2.85 48.32
CA GLU A 145 7.36 3.78 48.49
C GLU A 145 6.93 5.07 49.23
N HIS A 146 5.64 5.43 49.17
CA HIS A 146 5.07 6.56 49.89
C HIS A 146 4.88 6.31 51.40
N ASP A 147 4.91 5.05 51.84
CA ASP A 147 4.91 4.69 53.27
C ASP A 147 6.23 5.13 53.91
N ALA A 148 7.35 5.02 53.19
CA ALA A 148 8.65 5.53 53.63
C ALA A 148 8.64 7.07 53.79
N ALA A 149 7.78 7.76 53.05
CA ALA A 149 7.54 9.19 53.17
C ALA A 149 6.44 9.56 54.19
N ASN A 150 5.86 8.59 54.90
CA ASN A 150 4.73 8.75 55.84
C ASN A 150 3.56 9.58 55.28
N LEU A 151 3.27 9.47 53.98
CA LEU A 151 2.17 10.18 53.34
C LEU A 151 0.79 9.51 53.51
N PRO A 152 0.65 8.17 53.43
CA PRO A 152 -0.67 7.53 53.58
C PRO A 152 -1.17 7.63 55.02
N GLY A 153 -2.46 7.92 55.18
CA GLY A 153 -3.12 8.13 56.47
C GLY A 153 -3.07 9.58 56.98
N LYS A 154 -2.36 10.49 56.32
CA LYS A 154 -2.38 11.92 56.65
C LYS A 154 -3.68 12.57 56.18
N GLU A 155 -4.28 13.38 57.04
CA GLU A 155 -5.47 14.18 56.75
C GLU A 155 -5.12 15.67 56.67
N LEU A 156 -5.47 16.31 55.56
CA LEU A 156 -5.42 17.76 55.40
C LEU A 156 -6.74 18.32 55.93
N VAL A 157 -6.68 19.02 57.06
CA VAL A 157 -7.86 19.45 57.79
C VAL A 157 -8.09 20.95 57.55
N PRO A 158 -9.24 21.35 56.97
CA PRO A 158 -9.59 22.76 56.86
C PRO A 158 -9.94 23.34 58.23
N ARG A 159 -9.84 24.67 58.39
CA ARG A 159 -10.16 25.36 59.65
C ARG A 159 -11.58 25.09 60.14
N HIS A 160 -12.52 24.94 59.20
CA HIS A 160 -13.92 24.65 59.49
C HIS A 160 -14.41 23.49 58.63
N SER A 161 -15.11 22.54 59.26
CA SER A 161 -15.70 21.38 58.59
C SER A 161 -16.83 21.81 57.65
N ARG A 162 -16.69 21.48 56.36
CA ARG A 162 -17.64 21.82 55.27
C ARG A 162 -17.40 20.93 54.05
N TYR A 163 -18.36 20.80 53.13
CA TYR A 163 -18.19 19.86 52.00
C TYR A 163 -16.98 20.20 51.12
N CYS A 164 -16.18 19.18 50.79
CA CYS A 164 -15.16 19.26 49.75
C CYS A 164 -15.75 18.82 48.41
N ASN A 165 -15.88 19.77 47.47
CA ASN A 165 -16.53 19.55 46.18
C ASN A 165 -15.55 19.07 45.09
N ALA A 166 -14.28 19.50 45.17
CA ALA A 166 -13.25 19.14 44.21
C ALA A 166 -11.90 19.00 44.90
N VAL A 167 -11.14 17.97 44.55
CA VAL A 167 -9.74 17.77 44.94
C VAL A 167 -8.98 17.48 43.67
N LEU A 168 -7.88 18.20 43.41
CA LEU A 168 -7.06 18.01 42.22
C LEU A 168 -5.58 18.20 42.52
N PHE A 169 -4.77 17.24 42.09
CA PHE A 169 -3.34 17.40 42.02
C PHE A 169 -2.96 18.30 40.86
N ASN A 170 -1.89 19.07 41.04
CA ASN A 170 -1.31 19.82 39.94
C ASN A 170 -0.59 18.84 38.99
N PRO A 171 -0.93 18.83 37.68
CA PRO A 171 -0.40 17.87 36.72
C PRO A 171 1.10 18.07 36.43
N VAL A 172 1.66 19.27 36.68
CA VAL A 172 3.07 19.58 36.42
C VAL A 172 3.88 19.67 37.71
N GLU A 173 3.40 20.44 38.69
CA GLU A 173 4.01 20.51 40.03
C GLU A 173 3.33 19.53 40.98
N HIS A 174 3.62 18.24 40.80
CA HIS A 174 2.97 17.10 41.45
C HIS A 174 2.81 17.22 42.98
N ASN A 175 3.67 17.96 43.67
CA ASN A 175 3.60 18.14 45.13
C ASN A 175 2.47 19.07 45.60
N ILE A 176 1.85 19.82 44.69
CA ILE A 176 0.78 20.76 45.00
C ILE A 176 -0.59 20.09 44.84
N LEU A 177 -1.43 20.27 45.85
CA LEU A 177 -2.81 19.78 45.88
C LEU A 177 -3.77 20.93 46.13
N ALA A 178 -4.79 21.08 45.28
CA ALA A 178 -5.89 22.03 45.50
C ALA A 178 -7.14 21.32 46.01
N ALA A 179 -7.81 21.95 46.98
CA ALA A 179 -9.10 21.53 47.52
C ALA A 179 -10.10 22.68 47.39
N GLY A 180 -11.24 22.42 46.75
CA GLY A 180 -12.37 23.32 46.61
C GLY A 180 -13.46 22.96 47.61
N LEU A 181 -13.81 23.90 48.47
CA LEU A 181 -14.71 23.74 49.60
C LEU A 181 -16.00 24.56 49.43
N ASP A 182 -17.00 24.22 50.23
CA ASP A 182 -18.24 25.00 50.34
C ASP A 182 -18.04 26.33 51.07
N LYS A 183 -19.05 27.20 51.05
CA LYS A 183 -18.99 28.52 51.67
C LYS A 183 -18.90 28.42 53.18
N TYR A 184 -17.98 29.18 53.75
CA TYR A 184 -17.96 29.48 55.17
C TYR A 184 -17.63 30.97 55.39
N ARG A 185 -18.25 31.57 56.40
CA ARG A 185 -18.12 33.01 56.65
C ARG A 185 -16.69 33.32 57.11
N ALA A 186 -16.03 34.24 56.42
CA ALA A 186 -14.65 34.66 56.70
C ALA A 186 -13.57 33.56 56.56
N ASP A 187 -13.85 32.50 55.81
CA ASP A 187 -12.87 31.46 55.47
C ASP A 187 -12.79 31.30 53.94
N SER A 188 -11.64 30.83 53.46
CA SER A 188 -11.31 30.69 52.04
C SER A 188 -11.82 29.36 51.51
N SER A 189 -12.50 29.35 50.36
CA SER A 189 -13.03 28.10 49.80
C SER A 189 -12.01 27.29 49.01
N ILE A 190 -10.94 27.91 48.51
CA ILE A 190 -9.88 27.20 47.80
C ILE A 190 -8.67 27.14 48.72
N LEU A 191 -8.29 25.92 49.10
CA LEU A 191 -7.11 25.66 49.93
C LEU A 191 -6.08 24.90 49.11
N ILE A 192 -4.83 25.36 49.16
CA ILE A 192 -3.73 24.75 48.41
C ILE A 192 -2.68 24.25 49.37
N TRP A 193 -2.28 23.00 49.21
CA TRP A 193 -1.40 22.28 50.09
C TRP A 193 -0.16 21.82 49.33
N ASP A 194 0.99 21.82 50.01
CA ASP A 194 2.22 21.24 49.51
C ASP A 194 2.54 20.00 50.33
N ILE A 195 2.50 18.85 49.66
CA ILE A 195 2.59 17.54 50.30
C ILE A 195 4.01 17.28 50.83
N ASN A 196 5.03 17.91 50.26
CA ASN A 196 6.41 17.73 50.70
C ASN A 196 6.71 18.49 52.01
N LYS A 197 6.06 19.63 52.24
CA LYS A 197 6.22 20.41 53.48
C LYS A 197 5.71 19.70 54.73
N PHE A 198 4.96 18.61 54.56
CA PHE A 198 4.53 17.75 55.66
C PHE A 198 5.68 16.98 56.33
N ASN A 199 6.82 16.82 55.65
CA ASN A 199 7.97 16.10 56.19
C ASN A 199 9.00 17.01 56.88
N SER A 200 8.94 18.33 56.68
CA SER A 200 9.92 19.29 57.19
C SER A 200 9.62 19.87 58.57
N ASN A 201 8.47 19.57 59.18
CA ASN A 201 8.04 20.19 60.46
C ASN A 201 8.60 19.50 61.73
N ASN A 202 9.70 18.73 61.63
CA ASN A 202 10.38 18.17 62.80
C ASN A 202 11.32 19.17 63.53
N GLU A 203 11.30 20.47 63.21
CA GLU A 203 12.01 21.49 64.01
C GLU A 203 11.02 22.36 64.82
N PRO A 204 11.21 22.50 66.14
CA PRO A 204 10.35 23.31 66.98
C PRO A 204 10.77 24.78 66.87
N THR A 205 10.24 25.52 65.90
CA THR A 205 10.39 26.98 65.90
C THR A 205 9.12 27.68 66.41
N SER A 206 9.31 28.31 67.56
CA SER A 206 8.43 29.22 68.28
C SER A 206 7.63 30.18 67.38
N SER A 207 6.30 30.14 67.45
CA SER A 207 5.41 31.28 67.77
C SER A 207 3.98 31.06 67.26
N GLY A 208 3.01 31.25 68.16
CA GLY A 208 1.58 31.34 67.84
C GLY A 208 0.68 30.31 68.54
N ARG A 209 0.54 30.43 69.87
CA ARG A 209 -0.59 29.82 70.60
C ARG A 209 -1.91 30.43 70.10
N MET A 210 -2.84 29.59 69.65
CA MET A 210 -4.28 29.90 69.64
C MET A 210 -5.00 28.70 70.24
N ALA A 211 -5.59 28.91 71.41
CA ALA A 211 -6.29 27.89 72.17
C ALA A 211 -7.66 27.58 71.53
N VAL A 212 -7.93 26.29 71.32
CA VAL A 212 -9.30 25.77 71.25
C VAL A 212 -9.48 24.89 72.48
N ASN A 213 -10.36 25.31 73.39
CA ASN A 213 -10.75 24.55 74.56
C ASN A 213 -11.57 23.32 74.15
N THR A 214 -10.91 22.18 73.96
CA THR A 214 -11.53 20.86 74.03
C THR A 214 -10.44 19.81 74.30
N MET A 215 -10.66 18.95 75.29
CA MET A 215 -9.73 17.88 75.66
C MET A 215 -9.71 16.77 74.60
N ALA A 216 -8.82 16.90 73.63
CA ALA A 216 -8.36 15.83 72.74
C ALA A 216 -6.87 16.09 72.41
N PRO A 217 -6.03 15.07 72.21
CA PRO A 217 -4.61 15.26 71.95
C PRO A 217 -4.43 16.09 70.66
N ALA A 218 -3.55 17.09 70.73
CA ALA A 218 -3.32 18.04 69.64
C ALA A 218 -2.72 17.32 68.42
N VAL A 219 -3.53 17.14 67.37
CA VAL A 219 -3.06 16.72 66.06
C VAL A 219 -2.36 17.91 65.42
N GLU A 220 -1.08 17.77 65.07
CA GLU A 220 -0.32 18.81 64.36
C GLU A 220 -0.99 19.11 63.01
N LEU A 221 -1.65 20.27 62.94
CA LEU A 221 -2.35 20.74 61.75
C LEU A 221 -1.38 21.44 60.81
N ALA A 222 -1.09 20.83 59.66
CA ALA A 222 -0.39 21.53 58.59
C ALA A 222 -1.21 22.74 58.11
N LYS A 223 -0.52 23.83 57.76
CA LYS A 223 -1.14 25.05 57.23
C LYS A 223 -1.18 25.00 55.70
N PRO A 224 -2.25 25.49 55.05
CA PRO A 224 -2.28 25.62 53.61
C PRO A 224 -1.22 26.64 53.14
N VAL A 225 -0.66 26.39 51.96
CA VAL A 225 0.36 27.23 51.31
C VAL A 225 -0.24 28.48 50.68
N ALA A 226 -1.46 28.36 50.16
CA ALA A 226 -2.23 29.47 49.65
C ALA A 226 -3.71 29.27 49.95
N GLU A 227 -4.40 30.38 50.24
CA GLU A 227 -5.83 30.42 50.53
C GLU A 227 -6.47 31.45 49.58
N PHE A 228 -7.42 31.02 48.75
CA PHE A 228 -8.12 31.89 47.79
C PHE A 228 -9.64 31.85 48.02
N ALA A 229 -10.35 32.81 47.43
CA ALA A 229 -11.81 32.83 47.39
C ALA A 229 -12.48 32.92 48.78
N THR A 230 -12.23 34.01 49.51
CA THR A 230 -12.82 34.28 50.83
C THR A 230 -14.35 34.39 50.76
N SER A 231 -15.05 33.59 51.57
CA SER A 231 -16.52 33.58 51.68
C SER A 231 -17.31 33.25 50.41
N ASP A 232 -16.65 32.67 49.40
CA ASP A 232 -17.27 32.18 48.17
C ASP A 232 -17.46 30.64 48.20
N VAL A 233 -18.35 30.08 47.40
CA VAL A 233 -18.46 28.61 47.18
C VAL A 233 -17.61 28.22 45.97
N THR A 234 -16.83 27.15 46.07
CA THR A 234 -16.14 26.54 44.92
C THR A 234 -16.83 25.23 44.51
N PHE A 235 -17.28 25.15 43.25
CA PHE A 235 -17.97 23.97 42.71
C PHE A 235 -17.07 23.07 41.88
N SER A 236 -16.18 23.65 41.10
CA SER A 236 -15.25 22.91 40.25
C SER A 236 -13.91 23.63 40.15
N LEU A 237 -12.85 22.87 39.91
CA LEU A 237 -11.47 23.32 39.80
C LEU A 237 -10.85 22.68 38.56
N ALA A 238 -9.88 23.35 37.93
CA ALA A 238 -9.03 22.77 36.90
C ALA A 238 -7.68 23.48 36.83
N TRP A 239 -6.60 22.71 36.75
CA TRP A 239 -5.25 23.21 36.52
C TRP A 239 -4.98 23.43 35.03
N PHE A 240 -4.22 24.45 34.70
CA PHE A 240 -3.64 24.59 33.36
C PHE A 240 -2.38 23.73 33.23
N TYR A 241 -2.12 23.24 32.01
CA TYR A 241 -1.03 22.28 31.77
C TYR A 241 0.24 22.96 31.26
N GLY A 242 0.13 24.04 30.48
CA GLY A 242 1.27 24.86 30.03
C GLY A 242 1.70 25.91 31.05
N SER A 243 0.77 26.37 31.90
CA SER A 243 1.00 27.36 32.95
C SER A 243 0.88 26.73 34.34
N ASN A 244 1.99 26.14 34.79
CA ASN A 244 2.13 25.24 35.95
C ASN A 244 1.60 25.74 37.31
N ARG A 245 1.26 27.02 37.45
CA ARG A 245 0.80 27.64 38.71
C ARG A 245 -0.51 28.42 38.54
N VAL A 246 -1.26 28.15 37.48
CA VAL A 246 -2.54 28.81 37.20
C VAL A 246 -3.68 27.82 37.40
N LEU A 247 -4.72 28.24 38.10
CA LEU A 247 -5.90 27.43 38.44
C LEU A 247 -7.18 28.16 38.03
N ALA A 248 -8.06 27.49 37.30
CA ALA A 248 -9.42 27.95 37.04
C ALA A 248 -10.39 27.38 38.08
N ALA A 249 -11.32 28.22 38.57
CA ALA A 249 -12.33 27.82 39.54
C ALA A 249 -13.72 28.36 39.17
N GLY A 250 -14.72 27.47 39.18
CA GLY A 250 -16.12 27.82 39.04
C GLY A 250 -16.73 28.17 40.40
N MET A 251 -17.19 29.42 40.57
CA MET A 251 -17.54 29.99 41.88
C MET A 251 -18.92 30.63 41.95
N ASN A 252 -19.56 30.53 43.13
CA ASN A 252 -20.83 31.20 43.48
C ASN A 252 -22.00 31.01 42.48
N SER A 253 -21.95 29.98 41.62
CA SER A 253 -22.92 29.76 40.54
C SER A 253 -23.08 30.95 39.58
N LYS A 254 -22.07 31.84 39.53
CA LYS A 254 -22.15 33.11 38.81
C LYS A 254 -20.88 33.49 38.09
N ASN A 255 -19.71 33.02 38.54
CA ASN A 255 -18.44 33.47 37.97
C ASN A 255 -17.46 32.31 37.81
N ILE A 256 -16.64 32.36 36.75
CA ILE A 256 -15.41 31.59 36.67
C ILE A 256 -14.26 32.56 36.95
N LYS A 257 -13.40 32.24 37.92
CA LYS A 257 -12.22 33.03 38.28
C LYS A 257 -10.95 32.23 38.05
N ILE A 258 -9.88 32.92 37.68
CA ILE A 258 -8.57 32.33 37.44
C ILE A 258 -7.56 32.90 38.43
N PHE A 259 -6.85 32.02 39.11
CA PHE A 259 -5.91 32.32 40.18
C PHE A 259 -4.50 31.92 39.75
N ASP A 260 -3.51 32.76 40.06
CA ASP A 260 -2.08 32.43 39.91
C ASP A 260 -1.47 32.27 41.30
N LEU A 261 -0.80 31.15 41.56
CA LEU A 261 -0.17 30.88 42.86
C LEU A 261 1.00 31.82 43.16
N ARG A 262 1.56 32.47 42.14
CA ARG A 262 2.66 33.42 42.29
C ARG A 262 2.20 34.75 42.90
N ASP A 263 0.94 35.11 42.70
CA ASP A 263 0.33 36.34 43.23
C ASP A 263 -0.96 36.02 43.98
N GLN A 264 -0.84 35.83 45.30
CA GLN A 264 -1.95 35.39 46.14
C GLN A 264 -3.09 36.42 46.28
N ASN A 265 -2.81 37.70 45.99
CA ASN A 265 -3.76 38.79 46.22
C ASN A 265 -4.50 39.21 44.95
N LYS A 266 -4.09 38.74 43.77
CA LYS A 266 -4.62 39.18 42.48
C LYS A 266 -5.33 38.05 41.74
N ILE A 267 -6.54 38.34 41.26
CA ILE A 267 -7.26 37.49 40.31
C ILE A 267 -6.72 37.82 38.92
N VAL A 268 -6.33 36.79 38.15
CA VAL A 268 -5.76 36.97 36.81
C VAL A 268 -6.82 37.46 35.84
N ASN A 269 -7.87 36.65 35.67
CA ASN A 269 -9.03 36.93 34.83
C ASN A 269 -10.31 36.41 35.51
N SER A 270 -11.45 37.03 35.25
CA SER A 270 -12.74 36.64 35.82
C SER A 270 -13.87 36.95 34.85
N THR A 271 -14.82 36.02 34.73
CA THR A 271 -15.99 36.17 33.85
C THR A 271 -17.27 35.81 34.57
N THR A 272 -18.32 36.60 34.35
CA THR A 272 -19.65 36.37 34.92
C THR A 272 -20.43 35.39 34.05
N THR A 273 -20.55 34.14 34.49
CA THR A 273 -21.32 33.08 33.84
C THR A 273 -21.94 32.12 34.84
N LYS A 274 -23.14 31.61 34.53
CA LYS A 274 -23.74 30.53 35.31
C LYS A 274 -22.99 29.19 35.12
N ALA A 275 -22.13 29.09 34.10
CA ALA A 275 -21.35 27.90 33.69
C ALA A 275 -20.19 27.57 34.61
N VAL A 276 -20.50 27.28 35.87
CA VAL A 276 -19.47 27.03 36.89
C VAL A 276 -19.19 25.55 37.13
N PHE A 277 -19.93 24.64 36.48
CA PHE A 277 -19.83 23.21 36.74
C PHE A 277 -18.86 22.54 35.77
N GLY A 278 -18.09 21.59 36.32
CA GLY A 278 -17.13 20.76 35.59
C GLY A 278 -16.16 21.53 34.71
N VAL A 279 -15.62 22.64 35.20
CA VAL A 279 -14.57 23.40 34.51
C VAL A 279 -13.42 22.45 34.15
N CYS A 280 -13.03 22.41 32.88
CA CYS A 280 -11.93 21.58 32.39
C CYS A 280 -11.09 22.29 31.33
N THR A 281 -9.79 22.28 31.54
CA THR A 281 -8.77 22.82 30.62
C THR A 281 -8.41 21.78 29.57
N ASN A 282 -8.08 22.23 28.35
CA ASN A 282 -7.56 21.31 27.33
C ASN A 282 -6.10 20.94 27.68
N PRO A 283 -5.77 19.64 27.84
CA PRO A 283 -4.42 19.21 28.21
C PRO A 283 -3.33 19.56 27.21
N ASN A 284 -3.69 19.74 25.93
CA ASN A 284 -2.74 20.02 24.86
C ASN A 284 -2.62 21.52 24.52
N ASP A 285 -3.58 22.34 24.94
CA ASP A 285 -3.65 23.76 24.60
C ASP A 285 -4.32 24.56 25.73
N ASP A 286 -3.54 25.41 26.40
CA ASP A 286 -4.02 26.24 27.51
C ASP A 286 -4.97 27.38 27.06
N THR A 287 -5.14 27.60 25.75
CA THR A 287 -6.03 28.66 25.25
C THR A 287 -7.51 28.36 25.50
N TYR A 288 -7.91 27.09 25.59
CA TYR A 288 -9.32 26.71 25.69
C TYR A 288 -9.70 26.14 27.05
N LEU A 289 -10.84 26.61 27.56
CA LEU A 289 -11.48 26.14 28.77
C LEU A 289 -12.93 25.75 28.47
N ALA A 290 -13.38 24.57 28.91
CA ALA A 290 -14.76 24.15 28.78
C ALA A 290 -15.45 24.12 30.15
N SER A 291 -16.76 24.40 30.17
CA SER A 291 -17.61 24.40 31.36
C SER A 291 -19.06 24.17 30.97
N TYR A 292 -19.95 23.83 31.90
CA TYR A 292 -21.36 23.62 31.56
C TYR A 292 -22.35 24.17 32.60
N VAL A 293 -23.58 24.43 32.13
CA VAL A 293 -24.79 24.69 32.94
C VAL A 293 -25.91 23.87 32.37
N GLU A 294 -26.61 23.10 33.21
CA GLU A 294 -27.81 22.38 32.78
C GLU A 294 -27.58 21.67 31.44
N ASN A 295 -28.24 22.11 30.36
CA ASN A 295 -28.17 21.53 29.02
C ASN A 295 -27.25 22.29 28.04
N GLN A 296 -26.35 23.15 28.50
CA GLN A 296 -25.44 23.92 27.63
C GLN A 296 -23.99 23.76 28.06
N ILE A 297 -23.11 23.56 27.08
CA ILE A 297 -21.66 23.52 27.27
C ILE A 297 -21.09 24.81 26.67
N TYR A 298 -20.27 25.52 27.44
CA TYR A 298 -19.60 26.74 27.02
C TYR A 298 -18.11 26.49 26.85
N LEU A 299 -17.58 26.95 25.73
CA LEU A 299 -16.16 27.01 25.42
C LEU A 299 -15.67 28.46 25.58
N TRP A 300 -14.61 28.65 26.34
CA TRP A 300 -13.98 29.95 26.61
C TRP A 300 -12.58 29.97 26.00
N ASP A 301 -12.21 31.11 25.42
CA ASP A 301 -10.83 31.40 25.03
C ASP A 301 -10.19 32.28 26.11
N MET A 302 -9.02 31.86 26.57
CA MET A 302 -8.24 32.56 27.57
C MET A 302 -7.74 33.94 27.13
N ARG A 303 -7.59 34.16 25.82
CA ARG A 303 -7.19 35.45 25.24
C ARG A 303 -8.32 36.48 25.31
N ASN A 304 -9.57 36.02 25.16
CA ASN A 304 -10.77 36.85 25.24
C ASN A 304 -11.78 36.22 26.21
N PHE A 305 -11.48 36.31 27.51
CA PHE A 305 -12.21 35.56 28.53
C PHE A 305 -13.59 36.16 28.85
N GLU A 306 -13.90 37.40 28.43
CA GLU A 306 -15.16 38.08 28.77
C GLU A 306 -16.41 37.42 28.18
N LYS A 307 -16.28 36.76 27.03
CA LYS A 307 -17.38 36.10 26.31
C LYS A 307 -17.00 34.67 25.94
N SER A 308 -17.99 33.78 25.92
CA SER A 308 -17.80 32.41 25.44
C SER A 308 -17.65 32.42 23.92
N VAL A 309 -16.70 31.64 23.41
CA VAL A 309 -16.47 31.47 21.97
C VAL A 309 -17.61 30.68 21.33
N VAL A 310 -18.00 29.56 21.95
CA VAL A 310 -19.10 28.72 21.45
C VAL A 310 -19.96 28.21 22.59
N THR A 311 -21.26 28.16 22.34
CA THR A 311 -22.24 27.47 23.19
C THR A 311 -22.77 26.24 22.44
N ILE A 312 -22.55 25.05 23.00
CA ILE A 312 -23.00 23.78 22.44
C ILE A 312 -24.28 23.35 23.19
N PRO A 313 -25.47 23.40 22.55
CA PRO A 313 -26.72 22.99 23.18
C PRO A 313 -26.83 21.46 23.27
N GLN A 314 -27.40 20.97 24.35
CA GLN A 314 -27.71 19.56 24.61
C GLN A 314 -29.21 19.35 24.81
N THR A 315 -29.67 18.14 24.54
CA THR A 315 -31.07 17.74 24.74
C THR A 315 -31.40 17.50 26.22
N LYS A 316 -30.42 17.04 27.00
CA LYS A 316 -30.56 16.73 28.43
C LYS A 316 -29.45 17.42 29.25
N PRO A 317 -29.65 17.60 30.57
CA PRO A 317 -28.64 18.16 31.43
C PRO A 317 -27.32 17.37 31.42
N VAL A 318 -26.19 18.07 31.36
CA VAL A 318 -24.84 17.50 31.34
C VAL A 318 -24.42 17.08 32.76
N VAL A 319 -23.83 15.89 32.87
CA VAL A 319 -23.34 15.31 34.13
C VAL A 319 -21.83 15.47 34.27
N LYS A 320 -21.10 15.28 33.16
CA LYS A 320 -19.63 15.32 33.13
C LYS A 320 -19.14 15.73 31.76
N ILE A 321 -18.07 16.53 31.72
CA ILE A 321 -17.30 16.85 30.52
C ILE A 321 -15.82 16.50 30.75
N ALA A 322 -15.12 16.08 29.70
CA ALA A 322 -13.68 15.83 29.77
C ALA A 322 -13.03 15.94 28.39
N TRP A 323 -11.95 16.73 28.31
CA TRP A 323 -11.08 16.77 27.14
C TRP A 323 -10.31 15.46 26.99
N SER A 324 -10.10 15.03 25.75
CA SER A 324 -9.19 13.92 25.51
C SER A 324 -7.74 14.38 25.73
N PRO A 325 -6.93 13.67 26.51
CA PRO A 325 -5.50 13.98 26.63
C PRO A 325 -4.75 13.65 25.33
N THR A 326 -5.23 12.67 24.58
CA THR A 326 -4.56 12.15 23.37
C THR A 326 -5.01 12.76 22.05
N LYS A 327 -6.08 13.57 22.00
CA LYS A 327 -6.44 14.34 20.80
C LYS A 327 -6.52 15.82 21.14
N TYR A 328 -6.01 16.66 20.23
CA TYR A 328 -5.88 18.09 20.46
C TYR A 328 -7.23 18.81 20.56
N SER A 329 -8.22 18.36 19.79
CA SER A 329 -9.48 19.07 19.59
C SER A 329 -10.71 18.31 20.09
N SER A 330 -10.56 17.18 20.81
CA SER A 330 -11.70 16.34 21.16
C SER A 330 -12.19 16.54 22.60
N LEU A 331 -13.47 16.93 22.73
CA LEU A 331 -14.18 17.09 24.00
C LEU A 331 -15.29 16.04 24.11
N ALA A 332 -15.34 15.29 25.21
CA ALA A 332 -16.44 14.38 25.52
C ALA A 332 -17.41 14.99 26.51
N SER A 333 -18.70 14.70 26.34
CA SER A 333 -19.76 15.04 27.28
C SER A 333 -20.68 13.85 27.55
N LEU A 334 -21.15 13.78 28.79
CA LEU A 334 -22.13 12.80 29.25
C LEU A 334 -23.40 13.51 29.69
N GLN A 335 -24.53 13.09 29.14
CA GLN A 335 -25.86 13.58 29.50
C GLN A 335 -26.49 12.76 30.62
N ARG A 336 -27.37 13.38 31.41
CA ARG A 336 -28.12 12.73 32.48
C ARG A 336 -29.05 11.67 31.90
N GLU A 337 -29.05 10.48 32.52
CA GLU A 337 -29.90 9.35 32.12
C GLU A 337 -29.78 9.02 30.62
N SER A 338 -28.53 8.98 30.15
CA SER A 338 -28.18 8.57 28.79
C SER A 338 -27.24 7.36 28.82
N SER A 339 -27.39 6.46 27.86
CA SER A 339 -26.47 5.34 27.60
C SER A 339 -25.37 5.72 26.59
N VAL A 340 -25.24 7.01 26.30
CA VAL A 340 -24.51 7.52 25.14
C VAL A 340 -23.60 8.67 25.55
N ILE A 341 -22.41 8.73 24.92
CA ILE A 341 -21.42 9.79 25.10
C ILE A 341 -21.36 10.61 23.81
N ASN A 342 -21.45 11.93 23.92
CA ASN A 342 -21.28 12.83 22.79
C ASN A 342 -19.83 13.32 22.76
N LEU A 343 -19.19 13.19 21.59
CA LEU A 343 -17.86 13.68 21.29
C LEU A 343 -17.96 14.88 20.37
N TYR A 344 -17.20 15.92 20.66
CA TYR A 344 -17.08 17.13 19.86
C TYR A 344 -15.65 17.24 19.38
N ASP A 345 -15.45 17.31 18.06
CA ASP A 345 -14.16 17.66 17.46
C ASP A 345 -14.19 19.14 17.08
N ILE A 346 -13.47 19.95 17.85
CA ILE A 346 -13.48 21.41 17.78
C ILE A 346 -12.23 21.83 17.02
N LYS A 347 -12.36 22.02 15.70
CA LYS A 347 -11.23 22.44 14.84
C LYS A 347 -11.29 23.94 14.59
N GLN A 348 -10.20 24.63 14.89
CA GLN A 348 -10.03 26.02 14.48
C GLN A 348 -9.43 26.05 13.07
N THR A 349 -10.14 26.65 12.12
CA THR A 349 -9.57 26.98 10.81
C THR A 349 -8.95 28.37 10.90
N VAL A 350 -7.64 28.44 11.09
CA VAL A 350 -6.91 29.72 10.96
C VAL A 350 -6.67 29.96 9.47
N VAL A 351 -7.68 30.50 8.78
CA VAL A 351 -7.54 30.99 7.41
C VAL A 351 -7.50 32.51 7.50
N SER A 352 -6.30 33.08 7.40
CA SER A 352 -6.02 34.52 7.22
C SER A 352 -6.69 35.48 8.22
N ASN A 353 -6.01 35.83 9.33
CA ASN A 353 -6.22 36.97 10.27
C ASN A 353 -7.65 37.34 10.75
N GLU A 354 -8.71 36.70 10.27
CA GLU A 354 -10.08 36.82 10.76
C GLU A 354 -10.38 35.61 11.64
N GLU A 355 -10.73 35.86 12.91
CA GLU A 355 -11.14 34.83 13.86
C GLU A 355 -12.52 34.27 13.46
N LEU A 356 -12.54 33.29 12.55
CA LEU A 356 -13.75 32.52 12.23
C LEU A 356 -14.17 31.66 13.44
N GLU A 357 -15.48 31.55 13.66
CA GLU A 357 -16.06 30.67 14.67
C GLU A 357 -15.55 29.22 14.49
N PRO A 358 -15.15 28.52 15.57
CA PRO A 358 -14.57 27.19 15.43
C PRO A 358 -15.62 26.20 14.93
N ASN A 359 -15.24 25.37 13.95
CA ASN A 359 -16.13 24.37 13.40
C ASN A 359 -16.21 23.18 14.36
N ILE A 360 -17.42 22.88 14.84
CA ILE A 360 -17.69 21.79 15.77
C ILE A 360 -18.36 20.66 15.02
N MET A 361 -17.66 19.53 14.93
CA MET A 361 -18.22 18.28 14.46
C MET A 361 -18.71 17.47 15.66
N ASP A 362 -20.00 17.19 15.73
CA ASP A 362 -20.59 16.36 16.77
C ASP A 362 -20.63 14.88 16.35
N ARG A 363 -20.38 14.01 17.33
CA ARG A 363 -20.42 12.56 17.16
C ARG A 363 -21.03 11.92 18.38
N ILE A 364 -21.82 10.90 18.13
CA ILE A 364 -22.46 10.10 19.15
C ILE A 364 -21.75 8.75 19.26
N VAL A 365 -21.38 8.35 20.47
CA VAL A 365 -20.73 7.06 20.77
C VAL A 365 -21.59 6.28 21.76
N ILE A 366 -21.89 5.02 21.41
CA ILE A 366 -22.67 4.11 22.25
C ILE A 366 -21.72 3.03 22.76
N PRO A 367 -21.19 3.16 23.99
CA PRO A 367 -20.31 2.18 24.59
C PRO A 367 -21.13 0.99 25.11
N GLY A 368 -21.82 0.28 24.20
CA GLY A 368 -22.47 -1.04 24.34
C GLY A 368 -23.35 -1.35 25.56
N SER A 369 -23.53 -0.48 26.56
CA SER A 369 -24.34 -0.72 27.75
C SER A 369 -25.76 -0.22 27.51
N ASN A 370 -26.75 -1.10 27.62
CA ASN A 370 -28.17 -0.70 27.56
C ASN A 370 -28.62 0.09 28.81
N HIS A 371 -27.72 0.24 29.79
CA HIS A 371 -27.95 0.99 31.03
C HIS A 371 -27.38 2.40 30.93
N ASN A 372 -27.94 3.31 31.72
CA ASN A 372 -27.48 4.70 31.82
C ASN A 372 -26.04 4.76 32.34
N ILE A 373 -25.20 5.56 31.70
CA ILE A 373 -23.80 5.77 32.08
C ILE A 373 -23.76 6.83 33.19
N THR A 374 -23.01 6.58 34.27
CA THR A 374 -22.82 7.55 35.35
C THR A 374 -21.55 8.37 35.18
N SER A 375 -20.49 7.75 34.67
CA SER A 375 -19.18 8.40 34.49
C SER A 375 -18.37 7.74 33.39
N PHE A 376 -17.40 8.49 32.87
CA PHE A 376 -16.44 8.01 31.89
C PHE A 376 -15.06 8.62 32.15
N SER A 377 -14.02 8.00 31.62
CA SER A 377 -12.64 8.49 31.68
C SER A 377 -11.89 8.15 30.39
N TRP A 378 -11.14 9.11 29.87
CA TRP A 378 -10.21 8.91 28.76
C TRP A 378 -8.94 8.22 29.22
N HIS A 379 -8.40 7.32 28.41
CA HIS A 379 -7.09 6.75 28.68
C HIS A 379 -6.00 7.83 28.46
N ALA A 380 -5.00 7.86 29.34
CA ALA A 380 -3.98 8.90 29.31
C ALA A 380 -3.01 8.80 28.11
N THR A 381 -2.65 7.57 27.71
CA THR A 381 -1.64 7.32 26.66
C THR A 381 -2.24 6.76 25.36
N ASP A 382 -3.05 5.70 25.46
CA ASP A 382 -3.73 5.08 24.32
C ASP A 382 -4.71 6.03 23.63
N GLU A 383 -4.46 6.30 22.36
CA GLU A 383 -5.36 7.11 21.53
C GLU A 383 -6.73 6.44 21.42
N ASN A 384 -7.80 7.24 21.41
CA ASN A 384 -9.16 6.77 21.16
C ASN A 384 -9.75 5.77 22.17
N ARG A 385 -9.09 5.50 23.29
CA ARG A 385 -9.60 4.57 24.30
C ARG A 385 -10.32 5.32 25.42
N LEU A 386 -11.54 4.91 25.72
CA LEU A 386 -12.33 5.43 26.83
C LEU A 386 -12.92 4.29 27.66
N LEU A 387 -13.13 4.54 28.94
CA LEU A 387 -13.71 3.58 29.85
C LEU A 387 -14.94 4.19 30.51
N THR A 388 -16.03 3.42 30.59
CA THR A 388 -17.33 3.86 31.08
C THR A 388 -17.83 2.98 32.21
N ILE A 389 -18.62 3.58 33.11
CA ILE A 389 -19.34 2.86 34.16
C ILE A 389 -20.83 3.20 34.10
N ALA A 390 -21.67 2.17 34.13
CA ALA A 390 -23.11 2.30 34.14
C ALA A 390 -23.69 2.33 35.56
N VAL A 391 -24.93 2.80 35.71
CA VAL A 391 -25.69 2.77 36.99
C VAL A 391 -25.79 1.36 37.57
N SER A 392 -25.80 0.33 36.71
CA SER A 392 -25.78 -1.07 37.13
C SER A 392 -24.43 -1.55 37.68
N GLY A 393 -23.39 -0.71 37.67
CA GLY A 393 -22.01 -1.07 38.00
C GLY A 393 -21.24 -1.74 36.86
N ALA A 394 -21.84 -1.92 35.68
CA ALA A 394 -21.16 -2.50 34.54
C ALA A 394 -20.09 -1.54 33.97
N ILE A 395 -18.86 -2.02 33.81
CA ILE A 395 -17.73 -1.26 33.28
C ILE A 395 -17.42 -1.75 31.86
N LYS A 396 -17.22 -0.82 30.92
CA LYS A 396 -16.88 -1.12 29.52
C LYS A 396 -15.68 -0.31 29.05
N ASP A 397 -14.79 -0.98 28.32
CA ASP A 397 -13.62 -0.41 27.66
C ASP A 397 -13.97 -0.30 26.17
N TYR A 398 -14.00 0.94 25.68
CA TYR A 398 -14.51 1.27 24.37
C TYR A 398 -13.44 2.01 23.56
N THR A 399 -13.24 1.57 22.33
CA THR A 399 -12.35 2.23 21.36
C THR A 399 -13.17 3.07 20.39
N VAL A 400 -12.88 4.37 20.36
CA VAL A 400 -13.48 5.36 19.47
C VAL A 400 -12.83 5.25 18.08
N PHE A 401 -13.51 4.61 17.14
CA PHE A 401 -13.00 4.50 15.78
C PHE A 401 -13.09 5.82 15.03
N ASP A 402 -11.98 6.37 14.53
CA ASP A 402 -12.03 7.58 13.71
C ASP A 402 -12.67 7.35 12.35
N ARG A 403 -13.25 8.41 11.77
CA ARG A 403 -13.64 8.41 10.36
C ARG A 403 -12.37 8.56 9.53
N ILE A 404 -11.79 7.43 9.16
CA ILE A 404 -10.59 7.38 8.36
C ILE A 404 -10.98 7.64 6.89
N THR A 405 -10.39 8.66 6.28
CA THR A 405 -10.49 8.85 4.83
C THR A 405 -9.54 7.86 4.15
N VAL A 406 -10.09 7.01 3.31
CA VAL A 406 -9.31 6.09 2.48
C VAL A 406 -8.97 6.81 1.17
N ASN A 407 -7.68 6.95 0.89
CA ASN A 407 -7.18 7.40 -0.40
C ASN A 407 -6.67 6.17 -1.15
N TRP A 408 -6.93 6.09 -2.45
CA TRP A 408 -6.44 4.99 -3.28
C TRP A 408 -5.61 5.55 -4.43
N SER A 409 -4.49 4.88 -4.72
CA SER A 409 -3.78 4.95 -5.99
C SER A 409 -3.96 3.61 -6.72
N THR A 410 -3.48 3.51 -7.96
CA THR A 410 -3.54 2.26 -8.74
C THR A 410 -2.87 1.09 -8.03
N ASN A 411 -1.88 1.35 -7.15
CA ASN A 411 -1.06 0.30 -6.54
C ASN A 411 -1.14 0.29 -5.01
N THR A 412 -1.69 1.34 -4.37
CA THR A 412 -1.65 1.47 -2.92
C THR A 412 -2.94 2.09 -2.40
N ILE A 413 -3.60 1.39 -1.49
CA ILE A 413 -4.63 1.99 -0.66
C ILE A 413 -3.93 2.59 0.56
N VAL A 414 -4.07 3.89 0.78
CA VAL A 414 -3.44 4.65 1.85
C VAL A 414 -4.52 5.22 2.76
N TRP A 415 -4.33 5.09 4.07
CA TRP A 415 -5.24 5.66 5.06
C TRP A 415 -4.48 6.20 6.27
N SER A 416 -5.06 7.19 6.93
CA SER A 416 -4.46 7.77 8.14
C SER A 416 -4.69 6.86 9.35
N GLN A 417 -3.63 6.61 10.11
CA GLN A 417 -3.69 5.95 11.41
C GLN A 417 -3.08 6.85 12.48
N GLY A 418 -3.94 7.40 13.34
CA GLY A 418 -3.55 8.18 14.52
C GLY A 418 -2.72 9.43 14.19
N ARG A 419 -1.88 9.86 15.14
CA ARG A 419 -1.08 11.09 15.04
C ARG A 419 0.14 11.01 14.10
N LYS A 420 0.62 9.82 13.70
CA LYS A 420 1.99 9.67 13.15
C LYS A 420 2.20 8.78 11.93
N SER A 421 1.18 8.11 11.38
CA SER A 421 1.42 7.20 10.24
C SER A 421 0.28 7.18 9.24
N LEU A 422 0.62 7.37 7.96
CA LEU A 422 -0.18 6.83 6.87
C LEU A 422 0.13 5.34 6.80
N ARG A 423 -0.89 4.49 6.93
CA ARG A 423 -0.77 3.08 6.58
C ARG A 423 -1.11 2.93 5.11
N TYR A 424 -0.32 2.14 4.41
CA TYR A 424 -0.62 1.70 3.08
C TYR A 424 -0.71 0.18 3.05
N LEU A 425 -1.58 -0.34 2.20
CA LEU A 425 -1.57 -1.76 1.86
C LEU A 425 -0.53 -1.94 0.74
N GLU A 426 0.68 -2.36 1.10
CA GLU A 426 1.62 -2.95 0.15
C GLU A 426 1.25 -4.42 0.07
N ASP A 427 0.52 -4.82 -0.97
CA ASP A 427 0.51 -6.23 -1.35
C ASP A 427 0.09 -6.46 -2.81
N SER A 428 0.90 -7.31 -3.42
CA SER A 428 0.99 -7.80 -4.79
C SER A 428 -0.21 -8.65 -5.23
N PHE A 429 -1.38 -8.03 -5.38
CA PHE A 429 -2.61 -8.78 -5.68
C PHE A 429 -3.35 -8.39 -6.96
N VAL A 430 -2.85 -7.41 -7.74
CA VAL A 430 -3.48 -7.06 -9.01
C VAL A 430 -2.48 -7.29 -10.13
N ASP A 431 -2.68 -8.38 -10.87
CA ASP A 431 -2.08 -8.59 -12.19
C ASP A 431 -2.69 -7.59 -13.18
N ASP A 432 -2.31 -6.33 -13.01
CA ASP A 432 -2.72 -5.22 -13.86
C ASP A 432 -1.72 -5.04 -15.00
N VAL A 433 -2.22 -4.58 -16.14
CA VAL A 433 -1.41 -4.28 -17.32
C VAL A 433 -0.34 -3.23 -16.99
N SER A 434 -0.63 -2.27 -16.11
CA SER A 434 0.35 -1.28 -15.64
C SER A 434 1.55 -1.91 -14.92
N ALA A 435 1.32 -2.94 -14.10
CA ALA A 435 2.38 -3.68 -13.43
C ALA A 435 3.21 -4.49 -14.44
N ARG A 436 2.56 -5.15 -15.40
CA ARG A 436 3.23 -5.90 -16.49
C ARG A 436 4.08 -4.98 -17.36
N ILE A 437 3.57 -3.80 -17.74
CA ILE A 437 4.32 -2.79 -18.50
C ILE A 437 5.59 -2.38 -17.73
N LYS A 438 5.45 -2.11 -16.43
CA LYS A 438 6.57 -1.69 -15.58
C LYS A 438 7.64 -2.77 -15.48
N GLU A 439 7.25 -4.03 -15.34
CA GLU A 439 8.19 -5.15 -15.29
C GLU A 439 8.89 -5.38 -16.64
N ARG A 440 8.14 -5.37 -17.74
CA ARG A 440 8.70 -5.44 -19.11
C ARG A 440 9.66 -4.30 -19.42
N ALA A 441 9.35 -3.08 -18.95
CA ALA A 441 10.24 -1.93 -19.13
C ALA A 441 11.60 -2.14 -18.42
N LYS A 442 11.61 -2.70 -17.20
CA LYS A 442 12.85 -3.07 -16.49
C LYS A 442 13.65 -4.13 -17.24
N GLN A 443 12.98 -5.05 -17.93
CA GLN A 443 13.59 -6.09 -18.76
C GLN A 443 14.01 -5.59 -20.15
N ARG A 444 13.91 -4.27 -20.40
CA ARG A 444 14.22 -3.62 -21.69
C ARG A 444 13.41 -4.16 -22.87
N TYR A 445 12.19 -4.65 -22.62
CA TYR A 445 11.28 -5.11 -23.66
C TYR A 445 11.11 -4.06 -24.76
N GLY A 446 11.31 -4.47 -26.01
CA GLY A 446 11.15 -3.61 -27.18
C GLY A 446 12.35 -2.75 -27.56
N VAL A 447 13.29 -2.55 -26.62
CA VAL A 447 14.52 -1.78 -26.85
C VAL A 447 15.68 -2.70 -27.26
N GLN A 448 15.59 -4.00 -27.00
CA GLN A 448 16.62 -4.96 -27.39
C GLN A 448 16.82 -5.02 -28.92
N GLU A 449 18.06 -5.21 -29.37
CA GLU A 449 18.39 -5.27 -30.81
C GLU A 449 17.80 -6.52 -31.48
N GLU A 450 17.85 -7.67 -30.80
CA GLU A 450 17.30 -8.93 -31.30
C GLU A 450 15.80 -9.05 -31.00
N PHE A 451 14.99 -9.17 -32.05
CA PHE A 451 13.54 -9.36 -31.94
C PHE A 451 13.13 -10.65 -31.22
N ALA A 452 13.92 -11.73 -31.34
CA ALA A 452 13.65 -13.02 -30.70
C ALA A 452 13.53 -12.90 -29.18
N LYS A 453 14.45 -12.15 -28.55
CA LYS A 453 14.46 -11.96 -27.10
C LYS A 453 13.24 -11.21 -26.61
N ASN A 454 12.71 -10.26 -27.40
CA ASN A 454 11.46 -9.59 -27.07
C ASN A 454 10.26 -10.56 -27.09
N GLY A 455 10.25 -11.52 -28.02
CA GLY A 455 9.24 -12.58 -28.04
C GLY A 455 9.32 -13.49 -26.81
N GLU A 456 10.51 -13.79 -26.31
CA GLU A 456 10.68 -14.63 -25.12
C GLU A 456 10.17 -13.98 -23.83
N LEU A 457 10.25 -12.66 -23.73
CA LEU A 457 9.74 -11.90 -22.57
C LEU A 457 8.20 -11.89 -22.49
N VAL A 458 7.51 -12.26 -23.58
CA VAL A 458 6.05 -12.19 -23.67
C VAL A 458 5.43 -13.57 -23.95
N LYS A 459 6.07 -14.65 -23.50
CA LYS A 459 5.56 -16.02 -23.66
C LYS A 459 4.16 -16.23 -23.07
N ASP A 460 3.76 -15.42 -22.09
CA ASP A 460 2.42 -15.45 -21.51
C ASP A 460 1.31 -15.09 -22.51
N ASN A 461 1.61 -14.30 -23.54
CA ASN A 461 0.66 -13.89 -24.56
C ASN A 461 1.16 -14.29 -25.95
N LEU A 462 0.61 -15.40 -26.45
CA LEU A 462 1.01 -16.00 -27.72
C LEU A 462 0.90 -15.02 -28.90
N SER A 463 -0.15 -14.20 -28.96
CA SER A 463 -0.35 -13.24 -30.05
C SER A 463 0.76 -12.18 -30.11
N LEU A 464 1.21 -11.66 -28.98
CA LEU A 464 2.34 -10.72 -28.92
C LEU A 464 3.65 -11.38 -29.31
N ALA A 465 3.88 -12.62 -28.85
CA ALA A 465 5.06 -13.39 -29.23
C ALA A 465 5.10 -13.66 -30.75
N ASN A 466 3.96 -13.97 -31.36
CA ASN A 466 3.82 -14.18 -32.80
C ASN A 466 4.22 -12.93 -33.59
N VAL A 467 3.81 -11.73 -33.15
CA VAL A 467 4.22 -10.48 -33.81
C VAL A 467 5.73 -10.31 -33.82
N TRP A 468 6.41 -10.58 -32.70
CA TRP A 468 7.88 -10.48 -32.64
C TRP A 468 8.57 -11.52 -33.52
N ASN A 469 8.04 -12.73 -33.58
CA ASN A 469 8.52 -13.77 -34.48
C ASN A 469 8.33 -13.38 -35.96
N TRP A 470 7.18 -12.79 -36.30
CA TRP A 470 6.89 -12.27 -37.64
C TRP A 470 7.82 -11.12 -38.03
N LEU A 471 8.07 -10.17 -37.13
CA LEU A 471 9.04 -9.08 -37.36
C LEU A 471 10.46 -9.63 -37.58
N GLN A 472 10.85 -10.67 -36.83
CA GLN A 472 12.14 -11.32 -37.05
C GLN A 472 12.20 -12.03 -38.40
N LEU A 473 11.14 -12.73 -38.78
CA LEU A 473 11.07 -13.49 -40.02
C LEU A 473 11.09 -12.59 -41.25
N THR A 474 10.35 -11.47 -41.23
CA THR A 474 10.37 -10.47 -42.30
C THR A 474 11.77 -9.87 -42.50
N VAL A 475 12.50 -9.57 -41.43
CA VAL A 475 13.90 -9.13 -41.51
C VAL A 475 14.80 -10.20 -42.14
N LYS A 476 14.68 -11.46 -41.70
CA LYS A 476 15.45 -12.58 -42.27
C LYS A 476 15.15 -12.79 -43.76
N LEU A 477 13.88 -12.72 -44.17
CA LEU A 477 13.49 -12.88 -45.57
C LEU A 477 13.97 -11.70 -46.44
N LYS A 478 14.04 -10.49 -45.88
CA LYS A 478 14.61 -9.32 -46.55
C LYS A 478 16.13 -9.45 -46.71
N GLU A 479 16.85 -9.88 -45.67
CA GLU A 479 18.28 -10.20 -45.75
C GLU A 479 18.56 -11.35 -46.75
N GLY A 480 17.61 -12.29 -46.89
CA GLY A 480 17.64 -13.36 -47.87
C GLY A 480 17.27 -12.98 -49.31
N GLY A 481 16.87 -11.72 -49.56
CA GLY A 481 16.52 -11.21 -50.89
C GLY A 481 15.20 -11.76 -51.48
N ILE A 482 14.36 -12.39 -50.66
CA ILE A 482 13.09 -13.00 -51.08
C ILE A 482 11.97 -11.95 -51.15
N LEU A 483 11.95 -11.05 -50.17
CA LEU A 483 11.04 -9.91 -50.14
C LEU A 483 11.67 -8.73 -50.90
N PRO A 484 10.88 -7.93 -51.63
CA PRO A 484 11.40 -6.79 -52.37
C PRO A 484 12.07 -5.79 -51.42
N GLU A 485 13.21 -5.19 -51.83
CA GLU A 485 13.93 -4.13 -51.10
C GLU A 485 13.17 -2.77 -51.08
N GLY A 486 11.83 -2.79 -51.26
CA GLY A 486 10.98 -1.61 -51.31
C GLY A 486 10.88 -0.83 -49.99
N GLU A 487 10.13 0.28 -50.05
CA GLU A 487 9.93 1.24 -48.94
C GLU A 487 9.30 0.59 -47.69
N ASP A 488 8.48 -0.45 -47.87
CA ASP A 488 7.89 -1.21 -46.77
C ASP A 488 8.90 -2.17 -46.12
N ASN A 489 9.36 -1.83 -44.91
CA ASN A 489 10.25 -2.69 -44.13
C ASN A 489 9.61 -4.01 -43.68
N HIS A 490 8.28 -4.05 -43.53
CA HIS A 490 7.53 -5.22 -43.08
C HIS A 490 6.22 -5.35 -43.88
N PRO A 491 6.28 -5.91 -45.10
CA PRO A 491 5.10 -6.07 -45.95
C PRO A 491 4.14 -7.14 -45.38
N GLY A 492 2.85 -6.89 -45.53
CA GLY A 492 1.79 -7.85 -45.19
C GLY A 492 1.46 -8.77 -46.35
N VAL A 493 0.85 -9.92 -46.07
CA VAL A 493 0.44 -10.88 -47.11
C VAL A 493 -0.49 -10.23 -48.15
N LEU A 494 -1.39 -9.34 -47.73
CA LEU A 494 -2.28 -8.62 -48.65
C LEU A 494 -1.52 -7.75 -49.65
N SER A 495 -0.45 -7.08 -49.21
CA SER A 495 0.40 -6.22 -50.08
C SER A 495 1.23 -7.02 -51.08
N ILE A 496 1.60 -8.26 -50.73
CA ILE A 496 2.34 -9.15 -51.63
C ILE A 496 1.41 -9.72 -52.69
N LEU A 497 0.22 -10.19 -52.28
CA LEU A 497 -0.76 -10.79 -53.18
C LEU A 497 -1.43 -9.78 -54.11
N SER A 498 -1.44 -8.49 -53.78
CA SER A 498 -1.99 -7.46 -54.67
C SER A 498 -1.23 -7.29 -55.99
N ASN A 499 -0.05 -7.89 -56.14
CA ASN A 499 0.69 -7.92 -57.40
C ASN A 499 0.18 -8.97 -58.40
N ILE A 500 -0.70 -9.88 -57.95
CA ILE A 500 -1.30 -10.90 -58.81
C ILE A 500 -2.44 -10.25 -59.60
N ASP A 501 -2.25 -10.08 -60.91
CA ASP A 501 -3.27 -9.57 -61.82
C ASP A 501 -3.96 -10.76 -62.52
N PRO A 502 -5.29 -10.93 -62.40
CA PRO A 502 -6.03 -12.01 -63.03
C PRO A 502 -5.94 -12.02 -64.56
N VAL A 503 -5.50 -10.92 -65.20
CA VAL A 503 -5.41 -10.80 -66.66
C VAL A 503 -3.98 -11.00 -67.19
N GLN A 504 -2.95 -10.50 -66.49
CA GLN A 504 -1.57 -10.50 -66.99
C GLN A 504 -0.61 -11.44 -66.24
N ASN A 505 -0.85 -11.71 -64.95
CA ASN A 505 0.06 -12.48 -64.10
C ASN A 505 -0.71 -13.45 -63.21
N LYS A 506 -1.35 -14.44 -63.85
CA LYS A 506 -2.24 -15.41 -63.21
C LYS A 506 -1.44 -16.55 -62.56
N SER A 507 -1.94 -17.07 -61.44
CA SER A 507 -1.38 -18.26 -60.79
C SER A 507 -1.50 -19.51 -61.68
N GLU A 508 -0.46 -20.34 -61.68
CA GLU A 508 -0.46 -21.65 -62.33
C GLU A 508 -1.43 -22.59 -61.58
N VAL A 509 -2.29 -23.27 -62.34
CA VAL A 509 -3.26 -24.23 -61.80
C VAL A 509 -2.69 -25.64 -61.94
N VAL A 510 -2.45 -26.31 -60.82
CA VAL A 510 -1.96 -27.68 -60.78
C VAL A 510 -3.06 -28.60 -60.27
N THR A 511 -3.40 -29.60 -61.09
CA THR A 511 -4.42 -30.60 -60.78
C THR A 511 -3.73 -31.94 -60.54
N MET A 512 -3.99 -32.58 -59.40
CA MET A 512 -3.43 -33.90 -59.06
C MET A 512 -4.53 -34.86 -58.71
N ALA A 513 -4.48 -36.08 -59.25
CA ALA A 513 -5.42 -37.14 -58.88
C ALA A 513 -4.99 -37.81 -57.57
N TRP A 514 -5.94 -38.15 -56.69
CA TRP A 514 -5.64 -38.91 -55.47
C TRP A 514 -5.02 -40.29 -55.77
N SER A 515 -5.32 -40.86 -56.94
CA SER A 515 -4.72 -42.10 -57.44
C SER A 515 -3.22 -42.00 -57.68
N GLU A 516 -2.72 -40.84 -58.11
CA GLU A 516 -1.29 -40.56 -58.34
C GLU A 516 -0.51 -40.39 -57.04
N LEU A 517 -1.21 -40.10 -55.94
CA LEU A 517 -0.68 -39.90 -54.59
C LEU A 517 -0.68 -41.16 -53.74
N GLY A 518 -0.98 -42.33 -54.32
CA GLY A 518 -0.98 -43.62 -53.64
C GLY A 518 -2.35 -44.10 -53.12
N TYR A 519 -3.45 -43.41 -53.46
CA TYR A 519 -4.81 -43.79 -53.04
C TYR A 519 -5.65 -44.26 -54.24
N PRO A 520 -5.51 -45.52 -54.68
CA PRO A 520 -6.12 -46.02 -55.91
C PRO A 520 -7.66 -46.07 -55.88
N ASN A 521 -8.27 -45.98 -54.68
CA ASN A 521 -9.71 -46.04 -54.48
C ASN A 521 -10.42 -44.68 -54.64
N CYS A 522 -9.67 -43.60 -54.88
CA CYS A 522 -10.21 -42.24 -55.05
C CYS A 522 -10.05 -41.80 -56.50
N GLN A 523 -11.10 -41.22 -57.10
CA GLN A 523 -11.13 -40.85 -58.52
C GLN A 523 -11.16 -39.34 -58.75
N THR A 524 -11.42 -38.53 -57.73
CA THR A 524 -11.35 -37.08 -57.84
C THR A 524 -9.91 -36.60 -57.95
N SER A 525 -9.80 -35.40 -58.52
CA SER A 525 -8.58 -34.63 -58.57
C SER A 525 -8.70 -33.40 -57.69
N ILE A 526 -7.64 -33.09 -56.94
CA ILE A 526 -7.56 -31.86 -56.17
C ILE A 526 -6.80 -30.79 -56.95
N VAL A 527 -7.27 -29.55 -56.87
CA VAL A 527 -6.68 -28.40 -57.53
C VAL A 527 -5.95 -27.55 -56.51
N PHE A 528 -4.75 -27.09 -56.84
CA PHE A 528 -4.03 -26.08 -56.06
C PHE A 528 -3.32 -25.09 -56.99
N TYR A 529 -2.98 -23.94 -56.44
CA TYR A 529 -2.47 -22.80 -57.21
C TYR A 529 -1.02 -22.49 -56.81
N ARG A 530 -0.17 -22.19 -57.80
CA ARG A 530 1.23 -21.80 -57.60
C ARG A 530 1.54 -20.45 -58.24
N HIS A 531 2.28 -19.62 -57.53
CA HIS A 531 2.76 -18.33 -58.00
C HIS A 531 3.88 -17.83 -57.07
N GLU A 532 4.86 -17.08 -57.57
CA GLU A 532 5.97 -16.57 -56.75
C GLU A 532 5.49 -15.75 -55.54
N ASP A 533 4.44 -14.95 -55.70
CA ASP A 533 3.87 -14.16 -54.60
C ASP A 533 3.07 -15.01 -53.59
N ARG A 534 2.49 -16.14 -54.02
CA ARG A 534 1.88 -17.12 -53.11
C ARG A 534 2.97 -17.83 -52.31
N ASP A 535 4.09 -18.15 -52.94
CA ASP A 535 5.25 -18.75 -52.29
C ASP A 535 5.85 -17.82 -51.24
N LYS A 536 5.99 -16.52 -51.54
CA LYS A 536 6.38 -15.49 -50.55
C LYS A 536 5.38 -15.41 -49.38
N ALA A 537 4.07 -15.47 -49.66
CA ALA A 537 3.05 -15.48 -48.62
C ALA A 537 3.12 -16.73 -47.72
N LEU A 538 3.38 -17.92 -48.30
CA LEU A 538 3.59 -19.15 -47.55
C LEU A 538 4.83 -19.09 -46.65
N GLN A 539 5.94 -18.53 -47.16
CA GLN A 539 7.15 -18.34 -46.36
C GLN A 539 6.93 -17.36 -45.20
N LEU A 540 6.11 -16.30 -45.40
CA LEU A 540 5.71 -15.40 -44.31
C LEU A 540 4.91 -16.11 -43.22
N CYS A 541 4.08 -17.09 -43.60
CA CYS A 541 3.35 -17.95 -42.66
C CYS A 541 4.23 -19.05 -42.03
N SER A 542 5.55 -19.05 -42.29
CA SER A 542 6.48 -20.12 -41.95
C SER A 542 6.08 -21.51 -42.47
N TRP A 543 5.30 -21.55 -43.56
CA TRP A 543 4.83 -22.78 -44.17
C TRP A 543 5.87 -23.34 -45.17
N PRO A 544 6.01 -24.67 -45.26
CA PRO A 544 6.91 -25.30 -46.22
C PRO A 544 6.40 -25.10 -47.66
N LEU A 545 7.30 -24.73 -48.58
CA LEU A 545 6.99 -24.53 -50.01
C LEU A 545 6.84 -25.85 -50.75
N GLU A 546 7.77 -26.77 -50.51
CA GLU A 546 7.86 -28.04 -51.20
C GLU A 546 7.35 -29.18 -50.31
N ARG A 547 6.40 -29.93 -50.85
CA ARG A 547 5.74 -31.05 -50.18
C ARG A 547 6.69 -32.17 -49.79
N ASP A 548 7.78 -32.39 -50.53
CA ASP A 548 8.75 -33.48 -50.29
C ASP A 548 10.11 -33.01 -49.74
N SER A 549 10.15 -31.79 -49.20
CA SER A 549 11.37 -31.25 -48.62
C SER A 549 11.64 -31.83 -47.23
N GLN A 550 12.93 -32.03 -46.90
CA GLN A 550 13.39 -32.34 -45.54
C GLN A 550 12.90 -31.30 -44.53
N TYR A 551 12.80 -30.04 -44.98
CA TYR A 551 12.27 -28.91 -44.20
C TYR A 551 10.83 -29.13 -43.73
N MET A 552 9.98 -29.77 -44.53
CA MET A 552 8.62 -30.12 -44.13
C MET A 552 8.61 -31.11 -42.96
N THR A 553 9.47 -32.14 -43.04
CA THR A 553 9.59 -33.14 -41.96
C THR A 553 10.16 -32.50 -40.68
N ASP A 554 11.13 -31.61 -40.80
CA ASP A 554 11.70 -30.85 -39.68
C ASP A 554 10.66 -29.90 -39.05
N PHE A 555 9.80 -29.28 -39.87
CA PHE A 555 8.69 -28.45 -39.40
C PHE A 555 7.64 -29.26 -38.63
N LEU A 556 7.22 -30.42 -39.15
CA LEU A 556 6.26 -31.30 -38.49
C LEU A 556 6.82 -31.87 -37.17
N THR A 557 8.10 -32.26 -37.15
CA THR A 557 8.77 -32.72 -35.92
C THR A 557 8.87 -31.59 -34.89
N THR A 558 9.08 -30.34 -35.31
CA THR A 558 9.05 -29.18 -34.40
C THR A 558 7.67 -29.04 -33.75
N LEU A 559 6.58 -29.18 -34.51
CA LEU A 559 5.22 -29.15 -33.97
C LEU A 559 4.94 -30.33 -33.02
N GLU A 560 5.46 -31.51 -33.32
CA GLU A 560 5.39 -32.67 -32.42
C GLU A 560 6.13 -32.41 -31.09
N THR A 561 7.32 -31.79 -31.13
CA THR A 561 8.04 -31.41 -29.90
C THR A 561 7.29 -30.36 -29.07
N ALA A 562 6.53 -29.48 -29.73
CA ALA A 562 5.62 -28.54 -29.09
C ALA A 562 4.31 -29.18 -28.60
N LYS A 563 4.15 -30.50 -28.74
CA LYS A 563 2.95 -31.29 -28.41
C LYS A 563 1.70 -30.92 -29.21
N ALA A 564 1.85 -30.24 -30.35
CA ALA A 564 0.75 -29.82 -31.23
C ALA A 564 0.43 -30.88 -32.30
N TYR A 565 0.11 -32.11 -31.88
CA TYR A 565 -0.08 -33.25 -32.78
C TYR A 565 -1.25 -33.07 -33.77
N THR A 566 -2.35 -32.46 -33.33
CA THR A 566 -3.54 -32.26 -34.19
C THR A 566 -3.24 -31.24 -35.29
N ARG A 567 -2.58 -30.14 -34.96
CA ARG A 567 -2.07 -29.16 -35.94
C ARG A 567 -1.10 -29.81 -36.93
N ALA A 568 -0.13 -30.59 -36.45
CA ALA A 568 0.84 -31.28 -37.32
C ALA A 568 0.16 -32.27 -38.29
N ALA A 569 -0.79 -33.07 -37.80
CA ALA A 569 -1.55 -34.01 -38.62
C ALA A 569 -2.39 -33.29 -39.68
N THR A 570 -3.10 -32.22 -39.31
CA THR A 570 -3.89 -31.43 -40.27
C THR A 570 -3.02 -30.82 -41.36
N ILE A 571 -1.83 -30.30 -41.02
CA ILE A 571 -0.89 -29.76 -42.01
C ILE A 571 -0.35 -30.87 -42.95
N ALA A 572 -0.14 -32.08 -42.44
CA ALA A 572 0.23 -33.23 -43.29
C ALA A 572 -0.90 -33.62 -44.26
N VAL A 573 -2.16 -33.62 -43.80
CA VAL A 573 -3.34 -33.86 -44.66
C VAL A 573 -3.49 -32.77 -45.73
N LEU A 574 -3.30 -31.50 -45.37
CA LEU A 574 -3.33 -30.36 -46.29
C LEU A 574 -2.17 -30.35 -47.29
N ASN A 575 -1.14 -31.18 -47.08
CA ASN A 575 -0.09 -31.43 -48.07
C ASN A 575 -0.26 -32.78 -48.78
N LEU A 576 -1.44 -33.39 -48.64
CA LEU A 576 -1.88 -34.63 -49.28
C LEU A 576 -1.13 -35.89 -48.81
N LYS A 577 -0.57 -35.87 -47.61
CA LYS A 577 0.16 -37.00 -46.99
C LYS A 577 -0.67 -37.64 -45.87
N LEU A 578 -1.71 -38.39 -46.22
CA LEU A 578 -2.59 -39.03 -45.22
C LEU A 578 -1.85 -40.08 -44.38
N GLU A 579 -0.95 -40.88 -44.97
CA GLU A 579 -0.13 -41.85 -44.24
C GLU A 579 0.70 -41.20 -43.13
N LEU A 580 1.41 -40.12 -43.46
CA LEU A 580 2.19 -39.36 -42.49
C LEU A 580 1.30 -38.77 -41.39
N ALA A 581 0.11 -38.28 -41.75
CA ALA A 581 -0.84 -37.76 -40.76
C ALA A 581 -1.32 -38.85 -39.78
N MET A 582 -1.61 -40.05 -40.27
CA MET A 582 -1.96 -41.21 -39.43
C MET A 582 -0.80 -41.57 -38.50
N ASP A 583 0.43 -41.59 -38.99
CA ASP A 583 1.62 -41.87 -38.19
C ASP A 583 1.88 -40.81 -37.12
N ILE A 584 1.63 -39.52 -37.40
CA ILE A 584 1.73 -38.43 -36.40
C ILE A 584 0.70 -38.64 -35.29
N LEU A 585 -0.54 -38.95 -35.65
CA LEU A 585 -1.63 -39.16 -34.68
C LEU A 585 -1.39 -40.39 -33.82
N ASN A 586 -0.89 -41.48 -34.40
CA ASN A 586 -0.55 -42.72 -33.66
C ASN A 586 0.67 -42.55 -32.75
N ARG A 587 1.56 -41.60 -33.04
CA ARG A 587 2.73 -41.27 -32.20
C ARG A 587 2.38 -40.37 -31.01
N ALA A 588 1.16 -39.84 -30.93
CA ALA A 588 0.73 -38.99 -29.83
C ALA A 588 0.65 -39.80 -28.51
N PRO A 589 1.20 -39.29 -27.40
CA PRO A 589 1.16 -39.99 -26.11
C PRO A 589 -0.26 -39.99 -25.51
N ASP A 590 -0.63 -41.11 -24.88
CA ASP A 590 -1.93 -41.31 -24.20
C ASP A 590 -2.20 -40.31 -23.06
N ASP A 591 -1.16 -39.64 -22.56
CA ASP A 591 -1.20 -38.65 -21.47
C ASP A 591 -1.77 -37.28 -21.88
N THR A 592 -2.16 -37.12 -23.15
CA THR A 592 -2.87 -35.93 -23.64
C THR A 592 -4.37 -36.07 -23.40
N ASP A 593 -5.09 -34.97 -23.12
CA ASP A 593 -6.55 -34.94 -22.90
C ASP A 593 -7.37 -35.61 -24.03
N TYR A 594 -6.74 -35.85 -25.19
CA TYR A 594 -7.33 -36.37 -26.42
C TYR A 594 -6.67 -37.67 -26.94
N GLY A 595 -5.68 -38.27 -26.27
CA GLY A 595 -4.87 -39.37 -26.82
C GLY A 595 -5.67 -40.52 -27.42
N SER A 596 -6.67 -41.02 -26.69
CA SER A 596 -7.58 -42.08 -27.17
C SER A 596 -8.45 -41.65 -28.36
N THR A 597 -8.84 -40.38 -28.45
CA THR A 597 -9.61 -39.83 -29.57
C THR A 597 -8.76 -39.65 -30.83
N LEU A 598 -7.46 -39.40 -30.70
CA LEU A 598 -6.56 -39.24 -31.85
C LEU A 598 -6.33 -40.56 -32.60
N ASN A 599 -6.22 -41.68 -31.88
CA ASN A 599 -6.13 -43.01 -32.49
C ASN A 599 -7.43 -43.38 -33.23
N ILE A 600 -8.59 -43.00 -32.68
CA ILE A 600 -9.89 -43.17 -33.36
C ILE A 600 -9.95 -42.33 -34.65
N VAL A 601 -9.41 -41.12 -34.61
CA VAL A 601 -9.32 -40.24 -35.78
C VAL A 601 -8.36 -40.80 -36.83
N ALA A 602 -7.21 -41.34 -36.44
CA ALA A 602 -6.28 -42.02 -37.35
C ALA A 602 -6.94 -43.23 -38.04
N MET A 603 -7.72 -44.01 -37.28
CA MET A 603 -8.52 -45.11 -37.83
C MET A 603 -9.59 -44.59 -38.79
N ALA A 604 -10.25 -43.46 -38.48
CA ALA A 604 -11.23 -42.85 -39.39
C ALA A 604 -10.59 -42.35 -40.70
N LEU A 605 -9.38 -41.77 -40.65
CA LEU A 605 -8.62 -41.34 -41.83
C LEU A 605 -8.24 -42.51 -42.75
N SER A 606 -7.93 -43.68 -42.19
CA SER A 606 -7.64 -44.90 -42.97
C SER A 606 -8.83 -45.35 -43.85
N GLY A 607 -10.05 -44.99 -43.44
CA GLY A 607 -11.29 -45.29 -44.14
C GLY A 607 -11.72 -44.21 -45.13
N PHE A 608 -10.85 -43.24 -45.44
CA PHE A 608 -11.15 -42.16 -46.37
C PHE A 608 -11.62 -42.70 -47.73
N SER A 609 -12.79 -42.23 -48.16
CA SER A 609 -13.35 -42.54 -49.47
C SER A 609 -13.92 -41.28 -50.09
N ASP A 610 -13.59 -41.10 -51.36
CA ASP A 610 -13.91 -39.92 -52.14
C ASP A 610 -15.37 -39.90 -52.65
N ASP A 611 -16.07 -41.04 -52.63
CA ASP A 611 -17.47 -41.13 -53.05
C ASP A 611 -18.37 -40.17 -52.25
N PRO A 612 -19.08 -39.21 -52.90
CA PRO A 612 -19.98 -38.25 -52.25
C PRO A 612 -21.12 -38.91 -51.46
N VAL A 613 -21.48 -40.17 -51.78
CA VAL A 613 -22.55 -40.92 -51.09
C VAL A 613 -21.97 -41.90 -50.06
N SER A 614 -20.66 -41.88 -49.83
CA SER A 614 -20.02 -42.79 -48.89
C SER A 614 -20.58 -42.66 -47.47
N VAL A 615 -20.75 -43.83 -46.83
CA VAL A 615 -21.07 -43.95 -45.39
C VAL A 615 -20.04 -43.19 -44.55
N TRP A 616 -18.80 -43.10 -45.03
CA TRP A 616 -17.73 -42.33 -44.40
C TRP A 616 -18.04 -40.82 -44.35
N LYS A 617 -18.40 -40.18 -45.48
CA LYS A 617 -18.74 -38.73 -45.50
C LYS A 617 -19.95 -38.41 -44.61
N GLN A 618 -20.98 -39.27 -44.63
CA GLN A 618 -22.16 -39.12 -43.75
C GLN A 618 -21.77 -39.18 -42.27
N ASN A 619 -20.96 -40.17 -41.87
CA ASN A 619 -20.49 -40.27 -40.49
C ASN A 619 -19.55 -39.11 -40.09
N CYS A 620 -18.69 -38.65 -41.00
CA CYS A 620 -17.79 -37.52 -40.75
C CYS A 620 -18.56 -36.23 -40.46
N SER A 621 -19.61 -35.92 -41.22
CA SER A 621 -20.45 -34.74 -40.96
C SER A 621 -21.10 -34.75 -39.56
N ALA A 622 -21.52 -35.92 -39.07
CA ALA A 622 -22.04 -36.07 -37.71
C ALA A 622 -20.94 -35.96 -36.64
N CYS A 623 -19.73 -36.42 -36.95
CA CYS A 623 -18.56 -36.32 -36.08
C CYS A 623 -18.04 -34.88 -35.95
N ILE A 624 -17.97 -34.12 -37.06
CA ILE A 624 -17.49 -32.72 -37.08
C ILE A 624 -18.26 -31.84 -36.08
N GLN A 625 -19.58 -32.00 -36.00
CA GLN A 625 -20.43 -31.25 -35.06
C GLN A 625 -20.13 -31.54 -33.58
N ARG A 626 -19.58 -32.72 -33.27
CA ARG A 626 -19.26 -33.16 -31.91
C ARG A 626 -17.81 -32.92 -31.52
N MET A 627 -16.93 -32.69 -32.49
CA MET A 627 -15.52 -32.40 -32.22
C MET A 627 -15.36 -31.04 -31.55
N THR A 628 -14.40 -30.93 -30.64
CA THR A 628 -14.06 -29.67 -29.97
C THR A 628 -12.81 -29.04 -30.57
N ASP A 629 -11.83 -29.85 -31.01
CA ASP A 629 -10.58 -29.36 -31.58
C ASP A 629 -10.79 -28.75 -32.98
N PRO A 630 -10.46 -27.46 -33.19
CA PRO A 630 -10.61 -26.78 -34.48
C PRO A 630 -9.76 -27.40 -35.60
N TYR A 631 -8.56 -27.90 -35.31
CA TYR A 631 -7.67 -28.46 -36.33
C TYR A 631 -8.19 -29.80 -36.87
N LEU A 632 -8.79 -30.62 -35.99
CA LEU A 632 -9.42 -31.87 -36.41
C LEU A 632 -10.69 -31.62 -37.24
N LYS A 633 -11.51 -30.63 -36.86
CA LYS A 633 -12.65 -30.20 -37.68
C LYS A 633 -12.20 -29.74 -39.06
N ALA A 634 -11.19 -28.88 -39.12
CA ALA A 634 -10.62 -28.40 -40.36
C ALA A 634 -10.11 -29.53 -41.25
N MET A 635 -9.45 -30.54 -40.66
CA MET A 635 -8.98 -31.72 -41.37
C MET A 635 -10.13 -32.50 -42.02
N PHE A 636 -11.22 -32.77 -41.30
CA PHE A 636 -12.37 -33.47 -41.87
C PHE A 636 -13.14 -32.60 -42.87
N ASN A 637 -13.37 -31.32 -42.56
CA ASN A 637 -14.02 -30.37 -43.47
C ASN A 637 -13.28 -30.26 -44.81
N PHE A 638 -11.94 -30.28 -44.78
CA PHE A 638 -11.12 -30.30 -45.98
C PHE A 638 -11.33 -31.57 -46.82
N LEU A 639 -11.34 -32.75 -46.18
CA LEU A 639 -11.56 -34.03 -46.87
C LEU A 639 -13.01 -34.25 -47.34
N THR A 640 -13.99 -33.59 -46.70
CA THR A 640 -15.40 -33.63 -47.09
C THR A 640 -15.82 -32.48 -48.00
N ALA A 641 -14.91 -31.56 -48.35
CA ALA A 641 -15.22 -30.41 -49.20
C ALA A 641 -15.79 -30.87 -50.55
N ILE A 642 -16.85 -30.19 -50.99
CA ILE A 642 -17.51 -30.42 -52.28
C ILE A 642 -17.31 -29.16 -53.12
N ASP A 643 -16.99 -29.31 -54.40
CA ASP A 643 -16.84 -28.23 -55.38
C ASP A 643 -15.84 -27.11 -54.99
N ASP A 644 -14.68 -27.48 -54.43
CA ASP A 644 -13.62 -26.54 -54.00
C ASP A 644 -14.11 -25.45 -53.02
N ASN A 645 -15.16 -25.74 -52.25
CA ASN A 645 -15.62 -24.85 -51.18
C ASN A 645 -14.89 -25.15 -49.86
N TYR A 646 -13.96 -24.27 -49.50
CA TYR A 646 -13.15 -24.36 -48.29
C TYR A 646 -13.59 -23.38 -47.19
N ASP A 647 -14.76 -22.76 -47.29
CA ASP A 647 -15.23 -21.74 -46.33
C ASP A 647 -15.31 -22.27 -44.89
N ASP A 648 -15.71 -23.53 -44.69
CA ASP A 648 -15.82 -24.17 -43.37
C ASP A 648 -14.44 -24.45 -42.73
N VAL A 649 -13.38 -24.51 -43.53
CA VAL A 649 -11.98 -24.63 -43.05
C VAL A 649 -11.42 -23.24 -42.77
N LEU A 650 -11.65 -22.30 -43.69
CA LEU A 650 -11.10 -20.96 -43.65
C LEU A 650 -11.75 -20.05 -42.62
N ASN A 651 -12.97 -20.32 -42.16
CA ASN A 651 -13.68 -19.51 -41.16
C ASN A 651 -13.69 -20.11 -39.74
N GLU A 652 -12.99 -21.23 -39.51
CA GLU A 652 -12.87 -21.83 -38.18
C GLU A 652 -12.00 -20.94 -37.27
N LYS A 653 -12.65 -20.23 -36.32
CA LYS A 653 -11.99 -19.22 -35.46
C LYS A 653 -10.89 -19.76 -34.54
N GLY A 654 -10.88 -21.07 -34.27
CA GLY A 654 -9.89 -21.69 -33.40
C GLY A 654 -8.56 -22.04 -34.06
N MET A 655 -8.44 -21.89 -35.39
CA MET A 655 -7.19 -22.12 -36.11
C MET A 655 -6.29 -20.89 -36.10
N ALA A 656 -4.96 -21.11 -36.08
CA ALA A 656 -3.99 -20.05 -36.25
C ALA A 656 -4.20 -19.31 -37.59
N VAL A 657 -4.07 -17.98 -37.55
CA VAL A 657 -4.26 -17.14 -38.74
C VAL A 657 -3.23 -17.49 -39.82
N ASP A 658 -1.99 -17.81 -39.43
CA ASP A 658 -0.93 -18.24 -40.35
C ASP A 658 -1.37 -19.45 -41.19
N ASP A 659 -2.01 -20.44 -40.55
CA ASP A 659 -2.46 -21.66 -41.24
C ASP A 659 -3.66 -21.37 -42.14
N ARG A 660 -4.62 -20.53 -41.71
CA ARG A 660 -5.78 -20.12 -42.53
C ARG A 660 -5.33 -19.38 -43.78
N VAL A 661 -4.37 -18.45 -43.63
CA VAL A 661 -3.77 -17.69 -44.73
C VAL A 661 -3.03 -18.63 -45.68
N ALA A 662 -2.24 -19.57 -45.16
CA ALA A 662 -1.52 -20.54 -45.98
C ALA A 662 -2.46 -21.46 -46.79
N ILE A 663 -3.52 -21.97 -46.16
CA ILE A 663 -4.55 -22.80 -46.83
C ILE A 663 -5.23 -22.00 -47.95
N ALA A 664 -5.59 -20.75 -47.69
CA ALA A 664 -6.16 -19.87 -48.70
C ALA A 664 -5.19 -19.68 -49.88
N CYS A 665 -3.90 -19.44 -49.60
CA CYS A 665 -2.86 -19.31 -50.62
C CYS A 665 -2.64 -20.59 -51.45
N LEU A 666 -2.94 -21.78 -50.92
CA LEU A 666 -2.79 -23.04 -51.66
C LEU A 666 -4.02 -23.38 -52.51
N TYR A 667 -5.21 -23.21 -51.96
CA TYR A 667 -6.43 -23.83 -52.49
C TYR A 667 -7.45 -22.86 -53.09
N LEU A 668 -7.38 -21.56 -52.81
CA LEU A 668 -8.32 -20.59 -53.39
C LEU A 668 -7.83 -20.04 -54.74
N PRO A 669 -8.74 -19.84 -55.72
CA PRO A 669 -8.43 -19.08 -56.93
C PRO A 669 -8.13 -17.61 -56.61
N ASP A 670 -7.41 -16.93 -57.50
CA ASP A 670 -6.88 -15.56 -57.28
C ASP A 670 -7.96 -14.55 -56.82
N ASP A 671 -9.13 -14.53 -57.48
CA ASP A 671 -10.21 -13.59 -57.16
C ASP A 671 -10.78 -13.81 -55.75
N LYS A 672 -11.08 -15.08 -55.41
CA LYS A 672 -11.60 -15.45 -54.09
C LYS A 672 -10.54 -15.27 -53.00
N LEU A 673 -9.26 -15.47 -53.32
CA LEU A 673 -8.16 -15.28 -52.39
C LEU A 673 -8.05 -13.82 -51.96
N LEU A 674 -8.05 -12.88 -52.89
CA LEU A 674 -7.98 -11.45 -52.57
C LEU A 674 -9.22 -10.97 -51.79
N GLU A 675 -10.41 -11.44 -52.15
CA GLU A 675 -11.64 -11.14 -51.41
C GLU A 675 -11.58 -11.67 -49.97
N TYR A 676 -11.16 -12.93 -49.80
CA TYR A 676 -10.99 -13.55 -48.49
C TYR A 676 -9.95 -12.81 -47.63
N MET A 677 -8.79 -12.45 -48.19
CA MET A 677 -7.74 -11.75 -47.44
C MET A 677 -8.19 -10.36 -46.97
N LYS A 678 -8.96 -9.63 -47.79
CA LYS A 678 -9.56 -8.35 -47.38
C LYS A 678 -10.57 -8.55 -46.26
N LYS A 679 -11.49 -9.50 -46.41
CA LYS A 679 -12.49 -9.85 -45.39
C LYS A 679 -11.83 -10.24 -44.07
N LEU A 680 -10.84 -11.13 -44.12
CA LEU A 680 -10.09 -11.58 -42.94
C LEU A 680 -9.33 -10.42 -42.28
N GLY A 681 -8.70 -9.55 -43.07
CA GLY A 681 -8.01 -8.36 -42.58
C GLY A 681 -8.96 -7.43 -41.82
N ASP A 682 -10.15 -7.16 -42.36
CA ASP A 682 -11.16 -6.31 -41.73
C ASP A 682 -11.73 -6.95 -40.45
N GLU A 683 -12.00 -8.26 -40.46
CA GLU A 683 -12.44 -9.01 -39.28
C GLU A 683 -11.41 -8.92 -38.14
N LEU A 684 -10.13 -9.18 -38.43
CA LEU A 684 -9.07 -9.13 -37.44
C LEU A 684 -8.82 -7.70 -36.92
N CYS A 685 -8.92 -6.69 -37.78
CA CYS A 685 -8.87 -5.27 -37.38
C CYS A 685 -9.99 -4.90 -36.40
N ASN A 686 -11.21 -5.39 -36.64
CA ASN A 686 -12.36 -5.12 -35.78
C ASN A 686 -12.28 -5.87 -34.43
N GLU A 687 -11.78 -7.11 -34.44
CA GLU A 687 -11.54 -7.90 -33.22
C GLU A 687 -10.36 -7.33 -32.40
N GLY A 688 -9.39 -6.70 -33.05
CA GLY A 688 -8.15 -6.22 -32.41
C GLY A 688 -7.13 -7.34 -32.17
N ASN A 689 -7.14 -8.38 -33.01
CA ASN A 689 -6.21 -9.51 -32.91
C ASN A 689 -4.89 -9.21 -33.64
N LEU A 690 -3.79 -9.19 -32.89
CA LEU A 690 -2.45 -8.85 -33.38
C LEU A 690 -1.92 -9.78 -34.47
N ASP A 691 -2.38 -11.02 -34.56
CA ASP A 691 -2.00 -11.94 -35.65
C ASP A 691 -2.41 -11.37 -37.03
N GLY A 692 -3.37 -10.44 -37.07
CA GLY A 692 -3.74 -9.68 -38.28
C GLY A 692 -2.63 -8.79 -38.86
N LEU A 693 -1.55 -8.53 -38.11
CA LEU A 693 -0.36 -7.85 -38.66
C LEU A 693 0.32 -8.67 -39.76
N LEU A 694 0.20 -10.00 -39.75
CA LEU A 694 0.66 -10.85 -40.86
C LEU A 694 -0.04 -10.49 -42.17
N VAL A 695 -1.35 -10.25 -42.12
CA VAL A 695 -2.17 -9.94 -43.31
C VAL A 695 -2.01 -8.48 -43.73
N THR A 696 -2.10 -7.57 -42.76
CA THR A 696 -2.12 -6.11 -43.00
C THR A 696 -0.74 -5.49 -43.16
N GLY A 697 0.29 -6.04 -42.53
CA GLY A 697 1.66 -5.51 -42.54
C GLY A 697 1.78 -4.10 -41.94
N ASN A 698 2.84 -3.40 -42.34
CA ASN A 698 3.07 -1.98 -42.04
C ASN A 698 2.12 -1.05 -42.86
N SER A 699 0.82 -1.27 -42.80
CA SER A 699 -0.17 -0.44 -43.50
C SER A 699 -0.99 0.42 -42.55
N GLU A 700 -1.77 1.36 -43.08
CA GLU A 700 -2.74 2.14 -42.29
C GLU A 700 -3.74 1.23 -41.55
N ASN A 701 -4.12 0.09 -42.14
CA ASN A 701 -4.99 -0.90 -41.48
C ASN A 701 -4.26 -1.59 -40.31
N GLY A 702 -2.95 -1.83 -40.42
CA GLY A 702 -2.13 -2.30 -39.31
C GLY A 702 -2.12 -1.31 -38.13
N LEU A 703 -2.10 0.00 -38.38
CA LEU A 703 -2.23 1.01 -37.32
C LEU A 703 -3.62 1.01 -36.68
N LYS A 704 -4.69 0.81 -37.47
CA LYS A 704 -6.07 0.68 -36.94
C LYS A 704 -6.19 -0.54 -36.04
N LEU A 705 -5.58 -1.66 -36.45
CA LEU A 705 -5.51 -2.88 -35.65
C LEU A 705 -4.80 -2.64 -34.30
N LEU A 706 -3.65 -1.98 -34.32
CA LEU A 706 -2.90 -1.63 -33.10
C LEU A 706 -3.70 -0.68 -32.18
N GLN A 707 -4.42 0.29 -32.74
CA GLN A 707 -5.32 1.15 -31.94
C GLN A 707 -6.42 0.33 -31.29
N LYS A 708 -7.07 -0.58 -32.02
CA LYS A 708 -8.14 -1.42 -31.47
C LYS A 708 -7.63 -2.36 -30.39
N TYR A 709 -6.43 -2.91 -30.56
CA TYR A 709 -5.74 -3.69 -29.54
C TYR A 709 -5.46 -2.87 -28.28
N LEU A 710 -4.99 -1.62 -28.43
CA LEU A 710 -4.78 -0.69 -27.33
C LEU A 710 -6.08 -0.38 -26.60
N ASP A 711 -7.18 -0.16 -27.33
CA ASP A 711 -8.50 0.11 -26.73
C ASP A 711 -9.03 -1.09 -25.93
N ASN A 712 -8.74 -2.32 -26.38
CA ASN A 712 -9.18 -3.54 -25.71
C ASN A 712 -8.32 -3.91 -24.49
N THR A 713 -7.01 -3.65 -24.53
CA THR A 713 -6.05 -4.15 -23.52
C THR A 713 -5.43 -3.08 -22.64
N GLY A 714 -5.34 -1.83 -23.11
CA GLY A 714 -4.59 -0.77 -22.46
C GLY A 714 -3.05 -0.93 -22.52
N ASP A 715 -2.51 -1.92 -23.25
CA ASP A 715 -1.06 -2.14 -23.36
C ASP A 715 -0.39 -1.13 -24.32
N ILE A 716 -0.21 0.09 -23.82
CA ILE A 716 0.42 1.19 -24.55
C ILE A 716 1.89 0.91 -24.88
N GLN A 717 2.60 0.14 -24.06
CA GLN A 717 3.99 -0.18 -24.28
C GLN A 717 4.17 -1.03 -25.54
N SER A 718 3.46 -2.16 -25.62
CA SER A 718 3.56 -3.06 -26.78
C SER A 718 3.16 -2.34 -28.07
N THR A 719 2.04 -1.61 -28.06
CA THR A 719 1.58 -0.82 -29.21
C THR A 719 2.62 0.21 -29.65
N THR A 720 3.18 0.98 -28.73
CA THR A 720 4.16 2.04 -29.05
C THR A 720 5.45 1.45 -29.59
N VAL A 721 5.97 0.38 -28.98
CA VAL A 721 7.22 -0.24 -29.41
C VAL A 721 7.07 -0.91 -30.77
N ILE A 722 6.00 -1.68 -31.00
CA ILE A 722 5.73 -2.31 -32.30
C ILE A 722 5.59 -1.23 -33.38
N ALA A 723 4.81 -0.18 -33.12
CA ALA A 723 4.69 0.95 -34.03
C ALA A 723 6.06 1.61 -34.32
N SER A 724 6.90 1.76 -33.29
CA SER A 724 8.21 2.40 -33.44
C SER A 724 9.21 1.57 -34.24
N ARG A 725 9.11 0.23 -34.17
CA ARG A 725 10.03 -0.72 -34.83
C ARG A 725 9.60 -1.12 -36.22
N ALA A 726 8.29 -1.18 -36.49
CA ALA A 726 7.76 -1.67 -37.74
C ALA A 726 7.23 -0.55 -38.65
N PHE A 727 6.69 0.53 -38.07
CA PHE A 727 5.97 1.58 -38.80
C PHE A 727 6.79 2.87 -38.94
N HIS A 728 7.99 2.75 -39.53
CA HIS A 728 8.95 3.86 -39.63
C HIS A 728 8.40 5.08 -40.37
N GLU A 729 7.63 4.87 -41.45
CA GLU A 729 7.02 5.96 -42.23
C GLU A 729 5.96 6.73 -41.44
N TYR A 730 5.22 6.02 -40.60
CA TYR A 730 4.12 6.57 -39.82
C TYR A 730 4.56 7.14 -38.46
N LEU A 731 5.87 7.13 -38.13
CA LEU A 731 6.41 7.80 -36.93
C LEU A 731 6.08 9.30 -36.89
N GLY A 732 5.82 9.91 -38.05
CA GLY A 732 5.39 11.31 -38.18
C GLY A 732 3.90 11.53 -37.86
N SER A 733 3.08 10.48 -37.88
CA SER A 733 1.63 10.54 -37.67
C SER A 733 1.28 11.05 -36.27
N HIS A 734 0.16 11.77 -36.17
CA HIS A 734 -0.35 12.27 -34.90
C HIS A 734 -0.69 11.13 -33.93
N THR A 735 -1.22 10.00 -34.43
CA THR A 735 -1.60 8.85 -33.60
C THR A 735 -0.39 8.20 -32.93
N VAL A 736 0.63 7.86 -33.72
CA VAL A 736 1.86 7.23 -33.22
C VAL A 736 2.63 8.17 -32.29
N LYS A 737 2.69 9.47 -32.60
CA LYS A 737 3.28 10.48 -31.70
C LYS A 737 2.57 10.53 -30.36
N ASN A 738 1.24 10.48 -30.35
CA ASN A 738 0.47 10.46 -29.12
C ASN A 738 0.78 9.20 -28.29
N TRP A 739 0.89 8.03 -28.92
CA TRP A 739 1.28 6.80 -28.21
C TRP A 739 2.67 6.91 -27.58
N ILE A 740 3.64 7.46 -28.32
CA ILE A 740 5.00 7.71 -27.84
C ILE A 740 5.01 8.65 -26.62
N GLU A 741 4.30 9.77 -26.68
CA GLU A 741 4.25 10.72 -25.56
C GLU A 741 3.53 10.11 -24.33
N ASN A 742 2.43 9.39 -24.51
CA ASN A 742 1.75 8.72 -23.40
C ASN A 742 2.64 7.67 -22.72
N TYR A 743 3.41 6.89 -23.50
CA TYR A 743 4.36 5.94 -22.93
C TYR A 743 5.50 6.65 -22.18
N ARG A 744 6.03 7.76 -22.72
CA ARG A 744 7.03 8.60 -22.03
C ARG A 744 6.50 9.17 -20.72
N ASP A 745 5.28 9.68 -20.71
CA ASP A 745 4.64 10.24 -19.52
C ASP A 745 4.42 9.18 -18.43
N ILE A 746 4.04 7.96 -18.81
CA ILE A 746 3.95 6.84 -17.88
C ILE A 746 5.32 6.53 -17.26
N LEU A 747 6.37 6.39 -18.07
CA LEU A 747 7.73 6.15 -17.54
C LEU A 747 8.21 7.28 -16.63
N ASN A 748 7.93 8.54 -17.00
CA ASN A 748 8.25 9.71 -16.17
C ASN A 748 7.50 9.70 -14.83
N SER A 749 6.21 9.35 -14.85
CA SER A 749 5.39 9.28 -13.63
C SER A 749 5.91 8.22 -12.66
N TRP A 750 6.46 7.13 -13.20
CA TRP A 750 7.11 6.06 -12.42
C TRP A 750 8.58 6.32 -12.09
N LYS A 751 9.11 7.48 -12.50
CA LYS A 751 10.53 7.87 -12.33
C LYS A 751 11.52 6.91 -13.00
N MET A 752 11.10 6.22 -14.06
CA MET A 752 11.91 5.29 -14.86
C MET A 752 12.66 6.04 -15.96
N PHE A 753 13.50 6.99 -15.56
CA PHE A 753 14.17 7.91 -16.48
C PHE A 753 15.25 7.23 -17.34
N HIS A 754 15.89 6.18 -16.82
CA HIS A 754 16.91 5.42 -17.55
C HIS A 754 16.29 4.63 -18.69
N GLU A 755 15.20 3.93 -18.40
CA GLU A 755 14.45 3.11 -19.35
C GLU A 755 13.81 4.00 -20.43
N ARG A 756 13.30 5.18 -20.04
CA ARG A 756 12.86 6.19 -21.00
C ARG A 756 14.01 6.65 -21.90
N GLY A 757 15.20 6.91 -21.34
CA GLY A 757 16.38 7.32 -22.10
C GLY A 757 16.79 6.26 -23.13
N ASP A 758 16.82 4.99 -22.73
CA ASP A 758 17.10 3.86 -23.62
C ASP A 758 16.08 3.77 -24.77
N PHE A 759 14.78 3.95 -24.47
CA PHE A 759 13.72 4.00 -25.48
C PHE A 759 13.87 5.20 -26.44
N ASP A 760 14.21 6.38 -25.94
CA ASP A 760 14.41 7.58 -26.75
C ASP A 760 15.63 7.45 -27.68
N ILE A 761 16.71 6.80 -27.23
CA ILE A 761 17.89 6.48 -28.06
C ILE A 761 17.50 5.55 -29.22
N MET A 762 16.72 4.51 -28.94
CA MET A 762 16.21 3.60 -29.96
C MET A 762 15.30 4.33 -30.97
N LEU A 763 14.39 5.18 -30.50
CA LEU A 763 13.53 5.96 -31.40
C LEU A 763 14.36 6.92 -32.28
N ALA A 764 15.41 7.51 -31.72
CA ALA A 764 16.32 8.39 -32.46
C ALA A 764 17.14 7.64 -33.52
N SER A 765 17.42 6.33 -33.36
CA SER A 765 18.12 5.57 -34.41
C SER A 765 17.31 5.39 -35.69
N PHE A 766 15.98 5.42 -35.61
CA PHE A 766 15.10 5.30 -36.78
C PHE A 766 14.78 6.65 -37.42
N LYS A 767 14.84 7.73 -36.63
CA LYS A 767 14.74 9.10 -37.14
C LYS A 767 16.10 9.57 -37.62
N ASN A 768 16.42 9.28 -38.89
CA ASN A 768 17.63 9.81 -39.56
C ASN A 768 17.71 11.36 -39.60
N ALA A 769 16.64 12.06 -39.19
CA ALA A 769 16.59 13.51 -39.11
C ALA A 769 17.21 14.03 -37.81
N GLU A 770 18.39 14.62 -37.98
CA GLU A 770 19.07 15.53 -37.05
C GLU A 770 19.40 14.94 -35.67
N LYS A 771 20.58 14.31 -35.57
CA LYS A 771 21.27 14.25 -34.28
C LYS A 771 21.28 15.66 -33.70
N PRO A 772 20.67 15.90 -32.52
CA PRO A 772 20.63 17.24 -31.95
C PRO A 772 22.07 17.76 -31.83
N ALA A 773 22.31 18.97 -32.32
CA ALA A 773 23.61 19.59 -32.24
C ALA A 773 24.06 19.56 -30.77
N GLN A 774 25.32 19.21 -30.52
CA GLN A 774 25.87 19.18 -29.17
C GLN A 774 25.56 20.51 -28.45
N GLN A 775 24.84 20.46 -27.34
CA GLN A 775 24.43 21.67 -26.61
C GLN A 775 25.46 22.10 -25.55
N VAL A 776 26.34 21.17 -25.15
CA VAL A 776 27.35 21.39 -24.10
C VAL A 776 28.75 21.40 -24.72
N PHE A 777 29.44 22.53 -24.60
CA PHE A 777 30.81 22.70 -25.10
C PHE A 777 31.78 22.99 -23.95
N VAL A 778 32.97 22.40 -24.00
CA VAL A 778 34.09 22.73 -23.12
C VAL A 778 34.75 23.99 -23.67
N SER A 779 34.81 25.05 -22.87
CA SER A 779 35.47 26.31 -23.22
C SER A 779 36.83 26.45 -22.53
N CYS A 780 37.73 27.20 -23.17
CA CYS A 780 39.02 27.54 -22.55
C CYS A 780 38.83 28.65 -21.51
N ASN A 781 39.25 28.42 -20.26
CA ASN A 781 39.22 29.46 -19.22
C ASN A 781 39.99 30.73 -19.57
N PHE A 782 40.97 30.67 -20.48
CA PHE A 782 41.77 31.84 -20.86
C PHE A 782 41.18 32.67 -21.99
N CYS A 783 40.59 32.05 -23.02
CA CYS A 783 40.10 32.77 -24.20
C CYS A 783 38.58 32.63 -24.42
N GLY A 784 37.88 31.86 -23.59
CA GLY A 784 36.44 31.63 -23.66
C GLY A 784 35.96 30.80 -24.87
N LYS A 785 36.83 30.53 -25.86
CA LYS A 785 36.48 29.79 -27.07
C LYS A 785 36.36 28.28 -26.80
N SER A 786 35.44 27.63 -27.50
CA SER A 786 35.22 26.17 -27.42
C SER A 786 36.48 25.39 -27.85
N ILE A 787 36.83 24.38 -27.07
CA ILE A 787 37.89 23.40 -27.35
C ILE A 787 37.27 22.12 -27.94
N SER A 788 35.99 21.84 -27.65
CA SER A 788 35.29 20.61 -28.05
C SER A 788 35.21 20.39 -29.57
N ALA A 789 35.03 21.46 -30.35
CA ALA A 789 34.96 21.37 -31.81
C ALA A 789 36.26 20.85 -32.45
N PHE A 790 37.42 21.11 -31.82
CA PHE A 790 38.72 20.66 -32.32
C PHE A 790 39.00 19.19 -31.97
N LEU A 791 38.47 18.71 -30.84
CA LEU A 791 38.57 17.30 -30.43
C LEU A 791 37.79 16.38 -31.40
N GLN A 792 36.61 16.80 -31.87
CA GLN A 792 35.80 16.04 -32.83
C GLN A 792 36.34 16.11 -34.27
N ASN A 793 36.82 17.27 -34.73
CA ASN A 793 37.39 17.41 -36.08
C ASN A 793 38.74 16.67 -36.23
N ALA A 794 39.50 16.49 -35.15
CA ALA A 794 40.71 15.67 -35.16
C ALA A 794 40.43 14.18 -35.44
N GLU A 795 39.22 13.68 -35.13
CA GLU A 795 38.79 12.32 -35.46
C GLU A 795 38.31 12.17 -36.91
N ARG A 796 37.64 13.18 -37.47
CA ARG A 796 37.26 13.17 -38.90
C ARG A 796 38.45 13.29 -39.85
N ASN A 797 39.46 14.11 -39.52
CA ASN A 797 40.68 14.23 -40.34
C ASN A 797 41.65 13.03 -40.22
N ARG A 798 41.40 12.07 -39.33
CA ARG A 798 42.25 10.87 -39.15
C ARG A 798 42.10 9.83 -40.26
N GLN A 799 41.09 9.92 -41.12
CA GLN A 799 40.93 8.96 -42.22
C GLN A 799 41.89 9.18 -43.39
N LEU A 800 42.63 10.30 -43.45
CA LEU A 800 43.49 10.63 -44.60
C LEU A 800 45.00 10.51 -44.36
N HIS A 801 45.49 10.39 -43.12
CA HIS A 801 46.93 10.15 -42.88
C HIS A 801 47.19 9.17 -41.73
N LYS A 802 47.56 7.93 -42.08
CA LYS A 802 48.11 6.92 -41.17
C LYS A 802 49.55 7.29 -40.80
N THR A 803 49.74 8.13 -39.79
CA THR A 803 51.00 8.15 -39.02
C THR A 803 50.72 8.20 -37.51
N SER A 804 51.41 7.32 -36.79
CA SER A 804 51.14 6.88 -35.42
C SER A 804 51.72 7.81 -34.35
N SER A 805 51.32 9.07 -34.32
CA SER A 805 51.53 9.90 -33.13
C SER A 805 50.22 10.56 -32.71
N LYS A 806 49.62 10.05 -31.63
CA LYS A 806 48.50 10.73 -30.96
C LYS A 806 49.04 12.09 -30.50
N THR A 807 48.77 13.16 -31.23
CA THR A 807 49.09 14.53 -30.83
C THR A 807 48.37 14.83 -29.52
N LYS A 808 49.09 14.72 -28.41
CA LYS A 808 48.61 15.01 -27.06
C LYS A 808 48.23 16.48 -27.01
N LEU A 809 46.96 16.78 -26.81
CA LEU A 809 46.47 18.16 -26.73
C LEU A 809 46.95 18.78 -25.41
N SER A 810 48.17 19.30 -25.37
CA SER A 810 48.75 19.90 -24.15
C SER A 810 48.35 21.37 -23.95
N SER A 811 47.77 21.99 -24.97
CA SER A 811 47.45 23.42 -25.01
C SER A 811 46.17 23.71 -25.79
N CYS A 812 45.49 24.80 -25.45
CA CYS A 812 44.31 25.27 -26.17
C CYS A 812 44.64 25.56 -27.65
N PRO A 813 43.90 25.03 -28.63
CA PRO A 813 44.16 25.26 -30.05
C PRO A 813 44.01 26.72 -30.48
N ASN A 814 43.18 27.50 -29.76
CA ASN A 814 42.91 28.90 -30.11
C ASN A 814 43.88 29.90 -29.49
N CYS A 815 44.35 29.68 -28.26
CA CYS A 815 45.23 30.63 -27.55
C CYS A 815 46.59 30.06 -27.13
N ARG A 816 46.85 28.78 -27.43
CA ARG A 816 48.08 28.03 -27.12
C ARG A 816 48.51 27.99 -25.65
N LYS A 817 47.68 28.49 -24.73
CA LYS A 817 47.89 28.34 -23.28
C LYS A 817 47.67 26.89 -22.84
N PRO A 818 48.40 26.41 -21.81
CA PRO A 818 48.32 25.02 -21.36
C PRO A 818 46.93 24.66 -20.87
N LEU A 819 46.50 23.42 -21.12
CA LEU A 819 45.25 22.88 -20.57
C LEU A 819 45.41 22.53 -19.08
N PRO A 820 44.30 22.37 -18.34
CA PRO A 820 44.34 21.88 -16.97
C PRO A 820 45.10 20.55 -16.87
N ARG A 821 45.85 20.37 -15.79
CA ARG A 821 46.58 19.13 -15.49
C ARG A 821 45.88 18.39 -14.36
N CYS A 822 45.98 17.07 -14.38
CA CYS A 822 45.60 16.27 -13.23
C CYS A 822 46.49 16.61 -12.05
N THR A 823 45.89 16.86 -10.89
CA THR A 823 46.61 17.20 -9.66
C THR A 823 47.50 16.08 -9.14
N ILE A 824 47.23 14.84 -9.54
CA ILE A 824 47.95 13.65 -9.06
C ILE A 824 49.00 13.21 -10.09
N CYS A 825 48.61 12.91 -11.32
CA CYS A 825 49.56 12.44 -12.34
C CYS A 825 50.21 13.56 -13.16
N LEU A 826 49.79 14.82 -12.98
CA LEU A 826 50.32 16.02 -13.65
C LEU A 826 50.21 16.03 -15.19
N LEU A 827 49.51 15.05 -15.78
CA LEU A 827 49.24 15.00 -17.22
C LEU A 827 48.10 15.95 -17.60
N TYR A 828 48.19 16.49 -18.81
CA TYR A 828 47.18 17.40 -19.36
C TYR A 828 45.87 16.68 -19.69
N MET A 829 44.76 17.41 -19.53
CA MET A 829 43.43 17.02 -19.99
C MET A 829 43.46 16.52 -21.45
N GLY A 830 42.93 15.32 -21.70
CA GLY A 830 42.97 14.64 -23.00
C GLY A 830 44.09 13.58 -23.14
N THR A 831 44.92 13.40 -22.11
CA THR A 831 45.85 12.25 -22.02
C THR A 831 45.16 11.12 -21.26
N ASN A 832 44.97 9.95 -21.89
CA ASN A 832 44.37 8.81 -21.20
C ASN A 832 45.29 8.29 -20.09
N SER A 833 44.69 7.95 -18.94
CA SER A 833 45.36 7.23 -17.86
C SER A 833 45.10 5.74 -18.05
N GLY A 834 45.94 5.05 -18.83
CA GLY A 834 45.89 3.59 -19.02
C GLY A 834 45.68 3.11 -20.47
N ASP A 835 46.14 1.88 -20.73
CA ASP A 835 45.98 1.15 -22.00
C ASP A 835 44.54 0.67 -22.14
N ILE A 836 43.84 1.09 -23.20
CA ILE A 836 42.47 0.65 -23.48
C ILE A 836 42.41 0.08 -24.89
N SER A 837 42.10 -1.21 -24.95
CA SER A 837 41.63 -1.95 -26.11
C SER A 837 40.14 -1.66 -26.39
N GLY A 838 39.84 -1.11 -27.56
CA GLY A 838 38.70 -1.54 -28.37
C GLY A 838 37.25 -1.07 -28.09
N SER A 839 36.90 -0.36 -27.02
CA SER A 839 35.52 0.11 -26.81
C SER A 839 35.23 1.50 -27.40
N LYS A 840 34.07 1.67 -28.04
CA LYS A 840 33.63 2.92 -28.72
C LYS A 840 33.27 4.08 -27.76
N SER A 841 33.36 3.90 -26.43
CA SER A 841 33.27 4.97 -25.43
C SER A 841 34.53 4.99 -24.55
N THR A 842 34.96 6.17 -24.14
CA THR A 842 36.05 6.34 -23.18
C THR A 842 35.58 5.89 -21.79
N PRO A 843 36.26 4.93 -21.12
CA PRO A 843 35.91 4.50 -19.77
C PRO A 843 35.89 5.69 -18.82
N PHE A 844 34.94 5.71 -17.87
CA PHE A 844 34.79 6.81 -16.91
C PHE A 844 36.09 7.14 -16.16
N ASP A 845 36.92 6.14 -15.89
CA ASP A 845 38.23 6.26 -15.24
C ASP A 845 39.18 7.24 -15.94
N SER A 846 39.04 7.35 -17.27
CA SER A 846 39.84 8.26 -18.11
C SER A 846 39.28 9.68 -18.21
N TRP A 847 38.08 9.92 -17.68
CA TRP A 847 37.43 11.23 -17.73
C TRP A 847 38.14 12.20 -16.81
N PHE A 848 38.06 13.49 -17.14
CA PHE A 848 38.67 14.54 -16.32
C PHE A 848 37.56 15.18 -15.45
N SER A 849 37.72 15.10 -14.14
CA SER A 849 36.79 15.61 -13.13
C SER A 849 37.43 16.75 -12.35
N TRP A 850 36.67 17.79 -11.98
CA TRP A 850 37.18 18.93 -11.23
C TRP A 850 36.17 19.48 -10.24
N CYS A 851 36.65 20.04 -9.13
CA CYS A 851 35.82 20.72 -8.15
C CYS A 851 35.43 22.12 -8.67
N GLN A 852 34.16 22.49 -8.58
CA GLN A 852 33.70 23.81 -9.03
C GLN A 852 34.20 24.95 -8.12
N THR A 853 34.47 24.66 -6.84
CA THR A 853 34.95 25.64 -5.85
C THR A 853 36.43 25.98 -6.03
N CYS A 854 37.32 24.97 -6.00
CA CYS A 854 38.76 25.22 -6.11
C CYS A 854 39.30 25.14 -7.55
N ARG A 855 38.49 24.65 -8.51
CA ARG A 855 38.86 24.44 -9.92
C ARG A 855 40.04 23.50 -10.16
N HIS A 856 40.48 22.80 -9.12
CA HIS A 856 41.45 21.72 -9.22
C HIS A 856 40.74 20.41 -9.58
N GLY A 857 41.42 19.55 -10.31
CA GLY A 857 40.83 18.34 -10.85
C GLY A 857 41.86 17.40 -11.45
N GLY A 858 41.40 16.25 -11.92
CA GLY A 858 42.24 15.21 -12.49
C GLY A 858 41.44 14.10 -13.13
N HIS A 859 42.12 13.02 -13.51
CA HIS A 859 41.44 11.83 -13.99
C HIS A 859 40.53 11.28 -12.90
N SER A 860 39.29 10.90 -13.26
CA SER A 860 38.28 10.43 -12.31
C SER A 860 38.81 9.30 -11.44
N ALA A 861 39.53 8.33 -12.00
CA ALA A 861 40.14 7.25 -11.22
C ALA A 861 41.11 7.76 -10.15
N HIS A 862 42.08 8.61 -10.53
CA HIS A 862 43.06 9.16 -9.58
C HIS A 862 42.38 9.98 -8.48
N ILE A 863 41.38 10.79 -8.86
CA ILE A 863 40.65 11.62 -7.91
C ILE A 863 39.82 10.77 -6.94
N CYS A 864 39.14 9.72 -7.44
CA CYS A 864 38.40 8.77 -6.60
C CYS A 864 39.33 8.07 -5.61
N THR A 865 40.45 7.50 -6.08
CA THR A 865 41.43 6.84 -5.21
C THR A 865 42.01 7.78 -4.15
N TRP A 866 42.26 9.04 -4.49
CA TRP A 866 42.72 10.03 -3.50
C TRP A 866 41.68 10.29 -2.41
N PHE A 867 40.41 10.45 -2.79
CA PHE A 867 39.32 10.75 -1.85
C PHE A 867 38.83 9.53 -1.04
N GLU A 868 39.24 8.31 -1.38
CA GLU A 868 39.06 7.14 -0.52
C GLU A 868 39.85 7.28 0.80
N GLU A 869 41.05 7.87 0.73
CA GLU A 869 41.96 8.01 1.88
C GLU A 869 41.99 9.42 2.48
N HIS A 870 41.62 10.46 1.71
CA HIS A 870 41.78 11.87 2.09
C HIS A 870 40.49 12.68 1.91
N GLN A 871 40.21 13.65 2.79
CA GLN A 871 39.01 14.52 2.67
C GLN A 871 39.31 15.88 2.02
N GLU A 872 40.58 16.21 1.82
CA GLU A 872 41.04 17.51 1.33
C GLU A 872 41.61 17.40 -0.09
N CYS A 873 41.63 18.55 -0.79
CA CYS A 873 42.13 18.64 -2.16
C CYS A 873 43.59 18.15 -2.26
N PRO A 874 43.95 17.36 -3.30
CA PRO A 874 45.33 16.87 -3.49
C PRO A 874 46.36 17.97 -3.78
N VAL A 875 45.95 19.22 -4.00
CA VAL A 875 46.87 20.33 -4.26
C VAL A 875 47.39 20.90 -2.95
N SER A 876 48.71 20.85 -2.76
CA SER A 876 49.37 21.43 -1.59
C SER A 876 49.03 22.91 -1.42
N GLY A 877 48.54 23.28 -0.24
CA GLY A 877 48.10 24.65 0.09
C GLY A 877 46.64 24.96 -0.26
N CYS A 878 45.87 24.00 -0.79
CA CYS A 878 44.43 24.13 -1.00
C CYS A 878 43.64 23.40 0.09
N ASN A 879 43.07 24.15 1.04
CA ASN A 879 42.27 23.59 2.15
C ASN A 879 40.80 23.30 1.75
N CYS A 880 40.53 23.11 0.45
CA CYS A 880 39.18 22.86 -0.03
C CYS A 880 38.79 21.41 0.27
N LYS A 881 37.70 21.21 1.02
CA LYS A 881 37.10 19.89 1.27
C LYS A 881 36.23 19.46 0.09
N CYS A 882 36.84 19.21 -1.06
CA CYS A 882 36.13 19.00 -2.33
C CYS A 882 35.06 17.91 -2.24
N PHE A 883 35.24 16.88 -1.41
CA PHE A 883 34.29 15.78 -1.23
C PHE A 883 33.02 16.18 -0.44
N SER A 884 33.11 17.12 0.50
CA SER A 884 31.97 17.50 1.37
C SER A 884 31.09 18.61 0.79
N VAL A 885 31.55 19.29 -0.26
CA VAL A 885 30.84 20.47 -0.82
C VAL A 885 29.54 20.07 -1.56
N ASP A 886 29.44 18.84 -2.05
CA ASP A 886 28.26 18.35 -2.80
C ASP A 886 27.35 17.38 -2.02
N ALA A 887 27.57 17.17 -0.71
CA ALA A 887 26.77 16.25 0.11
C ALA A 887 25.30 16.69 0.31
N PHE A 888 24.90 17.88 -0.17
CA PHE A 888 23.51 18.35 -0.15
C PHE A 888 22.68 17.90 -1.38
N ALA A 889 23.29 17.23 -2.36
CA ALA A 889 22.58 16.51 -3.40
C ALA A 889 22.66 15.01 -3.10
N GLY A 890 21.76 14.53 -2.24
CA GLY A 890 21.55 13.09 -2.08
C GLY A 890 21.16 12.44 -3.42
N PRO A 891 21.38 11.12 -3.58
CA PRO A 891 20.94 10.40 -4.76
C PRO A 891 19.39 10.48 -4.87
N PRO A 892 18.83 10.38 -6.09
CA PRO A 892 17.38 10.31 -6.31
C PRO A 892 16.71 9.10 -5.66
#